data_AF-A0A9R1PBY8-F1
#
_entry.id   AF-A0A9R1PBY8-F1
#
_cell.length_a   1.000
_cell.length_b   1.000
_cell.length_c   1.000
_cell.angle_alpha   90.00
_cell.angle_beta   90.00
_cell.angle_gamma   90.00
#
_symmetry.space_group_name_H-M   'P 1'
#
loop_
_entity.id
_entity.type
_entity.pdbx_description
1 polymer ?
#
loop_
_entity_poly.entity_id
_entity_poly.type
_entity_poly.pdbx_seq_one_letter_code
_entity_poly.pdbx_strand_id
1 'polypeptide(L)'
;MTSIQCEEMEMVMEQEPVAVMGPEPKLESWEYILRKYILMLATVTHGVGFNPPGGVWQENHGHAGHFAGQPIARTNNFHGYLVFYYCNAFALASSVLVIVLFLLLSINLVEKQEKWFKVKPLRVLTVLDLLSFMGAYAAGSCRDKFTTVYTLVLMATGILTYFIVQAVVARRAKFPPLPADPDKNKVQLEERLRKVLMLLTTFVLSITYESGLNSPGGFWDNTGGGHRAGDSILSDGHHKARLVTFFICNSTAFMASLLIIMLLLSRKLHQQTARSREMYGCILVALAGLVGAYAAGSCREDGATAYVLIVVAASLACILVKSWLWPQDNYRQRVSTEIEISGVELQQSHKSLSLLLLMSTFATAITYQAGLDPPGGVWQENGNGRLAGDPILLSMNASRYRTFLYCNSFAFMLSLVTIIMFLSKFVRGLGAHKVEAVMMLELFGLIGAYTAGVSKNVITSIYVLALGGAVIFYVVIHVIFFTLEKEAINFYVEQEEVEKKRKLLYLLATLSTAMSYHAGLNPPGGYRVQDDDESGYQAGSPVVLPNFPRRYSAFLFCSSLSFMLSVSTMILLVSPVLYRPAIRSYALTLCTAVGSSVLMGAYVVGSTQYVKTYVMIVAGLLVTFLVRDTKQRLSRLMRVEAHEEDPIMINAQEGELVFKRAKKKQHAEHKHLMLLGILVVPGRPRSARRSLAERRRRARPRWAGHEGQ
;
A
#
# COMPACT_ATOMS: atom_id res chain seq x y z
N MET A 1 -10.39 -75.34 22.01
CA MET A 1 -10.98 -74.99 20.70
C MET A 1 -9.97 -74.13 19.96
N THR A 2 -9.52 -74.65 18.80
CA THR A 2 -8.86 -73.96 17.65
C THR A 2 -7.59 -73.15 17.95
N SER A 3 -6.37 -73.64 17.76
CA SER A 3 -5.67 -74.09 16.53
C SER A 3 -4.88 -72.98 15.82
N ILE A 4 -3.57 -73.24 15.63
CA ILE A 4 -2.75 -72.94 14.44
C ILE A 4 -2.39 -71.45 14.24
N GLN A 5 -1.24 -70.98 13.73
CA GLN A 5 0.13 -71.42 13.40
C GLN A 5 0.67 -70.29 12.49
N CYS A 6 1.98 -70.00 12.50
CA CYS A 6 2.75 -69.28 11.45
C CYS A 6 2.33 -67.86 11.00
N GLU A 7 3.27 -66.91 11.01
CA GLU A 7 3.99 -66.51 9.78
C GLU A 7 5.08 -65.46 10.06
N GLU A 8 6.23 -65.67 9.43
CA GLU A 8 7.30 -64.71 9.20
C GLU A 8 6.74 -63.50 8.42
N MET A 9 7.18 -62.27 8.73
CA MET A 9 7.12 -61.20 7.75
C MET A 9 8.36 -60.31 7.84
N GLU A 10 9.13 -60.44 6.77
CA GLU A 10 10.21 -59.63 6.23
C GLU A 10 10.42 -58.21 6.80
N MET A 11 11.69 -57.95 7.10
CA MET A 11 12.32 -56.63 7.01
C MET A 11 12.03 -55.99 5.66
N VAL A 12 11.11 -55.02 5.64
CA VAL A 12 11.11 -53.96 4.64
C VAL A 12 11.72 -52.74 5.29
N MET A 13 12.95 -52.43 4.89
CA MET A 13 13.57 -51.13 5.14
C MET A 13 12.66 -50.04 4.54
N GLU A 14 11.92 -49.33 5.39
CA GLU A 14 11.39 -48.02 5.03
C GLU A 14 12.58 -47.05 4.95
N GLN A 15 13.15 -46.94 3.76
CA GLN A 15 14.02 -45.81 3.42
C GLN A 15 13.20 -44.53 3.56
N GLU A 16 13.52 -43.73 4.56
CA GLU A 16 13.06 -42.34 4.64
C GLU A 16 13.32 -41.66 3.28
N PRO A 17 12.34 -40.93 2.72
CA PRO A 17 12.58 -40.19 1.48
C PRO A 17 13.64 -39.13 1.77
N VAL A 18 14.85 -39.37 1.24
CA VAL A 18 15.94 -38.40 1.18
C VAL A 18 15.36 -37.09 0.66
N ALA A 19 15.24 -36.11 1.56
CA ALA A 19 14.81 -34.77 1.20
C ALA A 19 15.83 -34.24 0.19
N VAL A 20 15.44 -34.25 -1.08
CA VAL A 20 16.18 -33.56 -2.15
C VAL A 20 16.19 -32.10 -1.74
N MET A 21 17.31 -31.67 -1.14
CA MET A 21 17.58 -30.27 -0.84
C MET A 21 17.55 -29.52 -2.16
N GLY A 22 16.41 -28.88 -2.45
CA GLY A 22 16.35 -27.84 -3.45
C GLY A 22 17.45 -26.81 -3.18
N PRO A 23 18.01 -26.17 -4.22
CA PRO A 23 19.11 -25.23 -4.05
C PRO A 23 18.75 -24.17 -3.00
N GLU A 24 19.61 -24.02 -1.98
CA GLU A 24 19.43 -23.01 -0.92
C GLU A 24 19.15 -21.63 -1.55
N PRO A 25 18.16 -20.87 -1.04
CA PRO A 25 17.90 -19.53 -1.54
C PRO A 25 19.11 -18.64 -1.26
N LYS A 26 19.86 -18.29 -2.32
CA LYS A 26 21.00 -17.37 -2.24
C LYS A 26 20.60 -16.10 -1.48
N LEU A 27 21.34 -15.80 -0.41
CA LEU A 27 21.18 -14.61 0.41
C LEU A 27 21.26 -13.37 -0.49
N GLU A 28 20.13 -12.69 -0.71
CA GLU A 28 20.10 -11.45 -1.51
C GLU A 28 21.09 -10.44 -0.89
N SER A 29 22.03 -9.91 -1.68
CA SER A 29 22.95 -8.88 -1.20
C SER A 29 22.15 -7.70 -0.64
N TRP A 30 22.50 -7.21 0.55
CA TRP A 30 21.80 -6.09 1.21
C TRP A 30 21.69 -4.83 0.33
N GLU A 31 22.65 -4.67 -0.57
CA GLU A 31 22.67 -3.69 -1.63
C GLU A 31 21.42 -3.78 -2.51
N TYR A 32 21.05 -4.98 -2.95
CA TYR A 32 19.86 -5.23 -3.76
C TYR A 32 18.55 -4.93 -3.02
N ILE A 33 18.57 -4.97 -1.70
CA ILE A 33 17.43 -4.60 -0.84
C ILE A 33 17.30 -3.06 -0.76
N LEU A 34 18.43 -2.34 -0.78
CA LEU A 34 18.47 -0.87 -0.68
C LEU A 34 17.71 -0.16 -1.80
N ARG A 35 17.75 -0.72 -3.03
CA ARG A 35 17.09 -0.12 -4.21
C ARG A 35 15.60 0.14 -4.02
N LYS A 36 14.89 -0.69 -3.24
CA LYS A 36 13.44 -0.56 -3.01
C LYS A 36 13.15 0.67 -2.14
N TYR A 37 14.03 0.98 -1.20
CA TYR A 37 13.88 2.13 -0.31
C TYR A 37 14.31 3.42 -0.99
N ILE A 38 15.39 3.38 -1.78
CA ILE A 38 15.84 4.53 -2.58
C ILE A 38 14.79 4.91 -3.64
N LEU A 39 14.07 3.93 -4.22
CA LEU A 39 12.93 4.21 -5.09
C LEU A 39 11.83 4.99 -4.37
N MET A 40 11.52 4.66 -3.12
CA MET A 40 10.55 5.42 -2.32
C MET A 40 11.01 6.86 -2.09
N LEU A 41 12.29 7.09 -1.76
CA LEU A 41 12.85 8.45 -1.61
C LEU A 41 12.78 9.24 -2.93
N ALA A 42 13.13 8.62 -4.05
CA ALA A 42 13.01 9.24 -5.37
C ALA A 42 11.56 9.67 -5.68
N THR A 43 10.58 8.81 -5.38
CA THR A 43 9.17 9.15 -5.63
C THR A 43 8.68 10.34 -4.82
N VAL A 44 9.13 10.44 -3.56
CA VAL A 44 8.71 11.53 -2.66
C VAL A 44 9.39 12.85 -3.02
N THR A 45 10.71 12.83 -3.29
CA THR A 45 11.45 14.03 -3.74
C THR A 45 10.92 14.57 -5.06
N HIS A 46 10.51 13.68 -5.97
CA HIS A 46 9.83 14.04 -7.21
C HIS A 46 8.49 14.74 -6.92
N GLY A 47 7.62 14.14 -6.10
CA GLY A 47 6.31 14.72 -5.77
C GLY A 47 6.41 16.11 -5.14
N VAL A 48 7.27 16.26 -4.14
CA VAL A 48 7.54 17.53 -3.46
C VAL A 48 8.19 18.57 -4.39
N GLY A 49 8.94 18.14 -5.41
CA GLY A 49 9.51 19.04 -6.41
C GLY A 49 8.45 19.83 -7.20
N PHE A 50 7.24 19.26 -7.38
CA PHE A 50 6.12 19.94 -8.04
C PHE A 50 5.25 20.77 -7.08
N ASN A 51 5.35 20.50 -5.78
CA ASN A 51 4.63 21.22 -4.73
C ASN A 51 5.67 21.87 -3.78
N PRO A 52 6.29 22.98 -4.21
CA PRO A 52 7.35 23.61 -3.44
C PRO A 52 6.83 24.09 -2.07
N PRO A 53 7.69 24.14 -1.04
CA PRO A 53 7.31 24.65 0.27
C PRO A 53 6.81 26.08 0.15
N GLY A 54 5.76 26.41 0.91
CA GLY A 54 5.08 27.71 0.80
C GLY A 54 4.06 27.81 -0.33
N GLY A 55 3.90 26.77 -1.15
CA GLY A 55 2.93 26.76 -2.24
C GLY A 55 3.36 27.58 -3.47
N VAL A 56 2.40 27.78 -4.37
CA VAL A 56 2.58 28.49 -5.63
C VAL A 56 1.53 29.60 -5.76
N TRP A 57 1.90 30.67 -6.45
CA TRP A 57 0.96 31.75 -6.79
C TRP A 57 -0.19 31.21 -7.64
N GLN A 58 -1.44 31.51 -7.30
CA GLN A 58 -2.60 31.07 -8.08
C GLN A 58 -2.97 32.06 -9.19
N GLU A 59 -2.71 33.36 -8.99
CA GLU A 59 -3.07 34.43 -9.92
C GLU A 59 -1.84 35.17 -10.46
N ASN A 60 -2.01 35.80 -11.64
CA ASN A 60 -1.02 36.69 -12.22
C ASN A 60 -1.17 38.10 -11.62
N HIS A 61 -0.16 38.59 -10.90
CA HIS A 61 -0.14 39.96 -10.43
C HIS A 61 0.90 40.78 -11.19
N GLY A 62 0.44 41.44 -12.26
CA GLY A 62 1.28 42.21 -13.20
C GLY A 62 2.08 43.38 -12.60
N HIS A 63 1.81 43.80 -11.35
CA HIS A 63 2.55 44.86 -10.66
C HIS A 63 3.61 44.34 -9.68
N ALA A 64 3.48 43.08 -9.21
CA ALA A 64 4.44 42.44 -8.30
C ALA A 64 5.49 41.59 -9.04
N GLY A 65 5.34 41.39 -10.35
CA GLY A 65 6.30 40.64 -11.18
C GLY A 65 6.29 39.12 -10.93
N HIS A 66 5.18 38.58 -10.43
CA HIS A 66 5.01 37.14 -10.18
C HIS A 66 3.86 36.59 -11.03
N PHE A 67 4.07 35.38 -11.54
CA PHE A 67 3.13 34.68 -12.41
C PHE A 67 2.54 33.46 -11.69
N ALA A 68 1.29 33.13 -12.03
CA ALA A 68 0.64 31.91 -11.54
C ALA A 68 1.52 30.67 -11.81
N GLY A 69 1.59 29.77 -10.84
CA GLY A 69 2.43 28.58 -10.84
C GLY A 69 3.88 28.81 -10.36
N GLN A 70 4.32 30.05 -10.15
CA GLN A 70 5.66 30.30 -9.58
C GLN A 70 5.68 29.98 -8.07
N PRO A 71 6.78 29.38 -7.55
CA PRO A 71 6.92 29.11 -6.11
C PRO A 71 6.92 30.40 -5.28
N ILE A 72 6.08 30.47 -4.25
CA ILE A 72 6.01 31.66 -3.37
C ILE A 72 7.27 31.80 -2.53
N ALA A 73 7.86 30.68 -2.07
CA ALA A 73 9.11 30.71 -1.31
C ALA A 73 10.27 31.37 -2.09
N ARG A 74 10.25 31.36 -3.43
CA ARG A 74 11.27 32.02 -4.25
C ARG A 74 11.30 33.54 -4.01
N THR A 75 10.15 34.15 -3.76
CA THR A 75 10.01 35.60 -3.59
C THR A 75 10.25 36.01 -2.15
N ASN A 76 9.75 35.20 -1.20
CA ASN A 76 9.76 35.55 0.23
C ASN A 76 11.00 35.07 0.97
N ASN A 77 11.59 33.94 0.56
CA ASN A 77 12.80 33.37 1.16
C ASN A 77 13.70 32.75 0.08
N PHE A 78 14.30 33.60 -0.76
CA PHE A 78 15.08 33.17 -1.91
C PHE A 78 16.21 32.20 -1.55
N HIS A 79 16.96 32.45 -0.48
CA HIS A 79 18.06 31.58 -0.05
C HIS A 79 17.56 30.21 0.44
N GLY A 80 16.51 30.18 1.28
CA GLY A 80 15.90 28.94 1.73
C GLY A 80 15.34 28.12 0.56
N TYR A 81 14.68 28.78 -0.38
CA TYR A 81 14.20 28.16 -1.61
C TYR A 81 15.33 27.55 -2.44
N LEU A 82 16.45 28.26 -2.60
CA LEU A 82 17.60 27.78 -3.38
C LEU A 82 18.24 26.53 -2.76
N VAL A 83 18.44 26.54 -1.44
CA VAL A 83 18.96 25.37 -0.70
C VAL A 83 18.00 24.20 -0.84
N PHE A 84 16.69 24.41 -0.61
CA PHE A 84 15.67 23.39 -0.81
C PHE A 84 15.73 22.80 -2.23
N TYR A 85 15.74 23.66 -3.25
CA TYR A 85 15.71 23.25 -4.66
C TYR A 85 16.91 22.38 -5.02
N TYR A 86 18.14 22.84 -4.73
CA TYR A 86 19.34 22.08 -5.07
C TYR A 86 19.48 20.80 -4.24
N CYS A 87 19.17 20.85 -2.95
CA CYS A 87 19.23 19.65 -2.10
C CYS A 87 18.19 18.60 -2.52
N ASN A 88 16.95 19.01 -2.83
CA ASN A 88 15.90 18.09 -3.28
C ASN A 88 16.23 17.52 -4.67
N ALA A 89 16.72 18.36 -5.60
CA ALA A 89 17.13 17.93 -6.93
C ALA A 89 18.33 16.97 -6.88
N PHE A 90 19.31 17.24 -6.02
CA PHE A 90 20.44 16.35 -5.82
C PHE A 90 19.98 15.01 -5.26
N ALA A 91 19.14 15.00 -4.21
CA ALA A 91 18.59 13.76 -3.64
C ALA A 91 17.83 12.94 -4.71
N LEU A 92 16.97 13.58 -5.52
CA LEU A 92 16.30 12.89 -6.61
C LEU A 92 17.31 12.29 -7.62
N ALA A 93 18.29 13.09 -8.07
CA ALA A 93 19.29 12.66 -9.02
C ALA A 93 20.18 11.54 -8.48
N SER A 94 20.64 11.62 -7.23
CA SER A 94 21.43 10.57 -6.59
C SER A 94 20.63 9.29 -6.40
N SER A 95 19.37 9.40 -5.99
CA SER A 95 18.48 8.24 -5.86
C SER A 95 18.27 7.52 -7.20
N VAL A 96 18.00 8.27 -8.28
CA VAL A 96 17.88 7.70 -9.64
C VAL A 96 19.20 7.10 -10.11
N LEU A 97 20.32 7.78 -9.89
CA LEU A 97 21.65 7.29 -10.26
C LEU A 97 21.98 5.97 -9.55
N VAL A 98 21.69 5.87 -8.25
CA VAL A 98 21.86 4.62 -7.48
C VAL A 98 21.00 3.50 -8.08
N ILE A 99 19.74 3.78 -8.45
CA ILE A 99 18.84 2.79 -9.06
C ILE A 99 19.37 2.30 -10.41
N VAL A 100 19.79 3.22 -11.29
CA VAL A 100 20.34 2.90 -12.61
C VAL A 100 21.64 2.12 -12.48
N LEU A 101 22.55 2.57 -11.62
CA LEU A 101 23.79 1.85 -11.33
C LEU A 101 23.49 0.46 -10.78
N PHE A 102 22.50 0.29 -9.91
CA PHE A 102 22.07 -1.03 -9.44
C PHE A 102 21.58 -1.94 -10.56
N LEU A 103 20.75 -1.42 -11.47
CA LEU A 103 20.23 -2.18 -12.60
C LEU A 103 21.37 -2.62 -13.51
N LEU A 104 22.26 -1.70 -13.88
CA LEU A 104 23.44 -1.99 -14.71
C LEU A 104 24.43 -2.95 -14.03
N LEU A 105 24.68 -2.76 -12.73
CA LEU A 105 25.56 -3.64 -11.95
C LEU A 105 24.95 -5.02 -11.75
N SER A 106 23.62 -5.11 -11.62
CA SER A 106 22.92 -6.40 -11.48
C SER A 106 23.02 -7.27 -12.73
N ILE A 107 23.09 -6.65 -13.92
CA ILE A 107 23.36 -7.33 -15.20
C ILE A 107 24.80 -7.87 -15.21
N ASN A 108 25.77 -7.03 -14.82
CA ASN A 108 27.19 -7.42 -14.82
C ASN A 108 27.59 -8.39 -13.67
N LEU A 109 26.84 -8.41 -12.56
CA LEU A 109 27.08 -9.30 -11.41
C LEU A 109 26.69 -10.77 -11.68
N VAL A 110 25.84 -11.02 -12.68
CA VAL A 110 25.58 -12.38 -13.17
C VAL A 110 26.83 -12.95 -13.86
N GLU A 111 27.72 -12.09 -14.37
CA GLU A 111 28.78 -12.48 -15.29
C GLU A 111 30.19 -12.51 -14.67
N LYS A 112 30.51 -11.67 -13.65
CA LYS A 112 31.84 -11.67 -13.01
C LYS A 112 31.80 -11.48 -11.48
N GLN A 113 32.30 -12.48 -10.74
CA GLN A 113 32.53 -12.42 -9.29
C GLN A 113 33.69 -11.47 -8.93
N GLU A 114 33.46 -10.16 -8.88
CA GLU A 114 34.37 -9.21 -8.23
C GLU A 114 33.64 -8.37 -7.19
N LYS A 115 34.02 -8.54 -5.91
CA LYS A 115 33.10 -8.34 -4.77
C LYS A 115 33.33 -7.12 -3.87
N TRP A 116 34.32 -6.23 -4.07
CA TRP A 116 34.57 -5.15 -3.07
C TRP A 116 34.78 -3.72 -3.57
N PHE A 117 35.33 -3.49 -4.77
CA PHE A 117 35.58 -2.12 -5.26
C PHE A 117 34.30 -1.37 -5.73
N LYS A 118 33.20 -2.08 -5.98
CA LYS A 118 31.98 -1.52 -6.58
C LYS A 118 30.96 -0.96 -5.58
N VAL A 119 31.09 -1.25 -4.28
CA VAL A 119 30.01 -1.03 -3.28
C VAL A 119 30.25 0.15 -2.32
N LYS A 120 31.50 0.55 -2.10
CA LYS A 120 31.84 1.76 -1.34
C LYS A 120 31.29 3.06 -1.97
N PRO A 121 31.48 3.34 -3.28
CA PRO A 121 30.96 4.57 -3.89
C PRO A 121 29.43 4.64 -3.81
N LEU A 122 28.74 3.50 -3.95
CA LEU A 122 27.30 3.40 -3.83
C LEU A 122 26.81 3.78 -2.43
N ARG A 123 27.49 3.30 -1.39
CA ARG A 123 27.18 3.66 0.00
C ARG A 123 27.45 5.14 0.28
N VAL A 124 28.54 5.69 -0.24
CA VAL A 124 28.84 7.14 -0.11
C VAL A 124 27.74 7.96 -0.78
N LEU A 125 27.34 7.57 -1.99
CA LEU A 125 26.26 8.23 -2.73
C LEU A 125 24.93 8.17 -1.97
N THR A 126 24.57 7.04 -1.35
CA THR A 126 23.37 6.94 -0.49
C THR A 126 23.46 7.81 0.76
N VAL A 127 24.63 7.98 1.37
CA VAL A 127 24.77 8.87 2.53
C VAL A 127 24.64 10.34 2.09
N LEU A 128 25.24 10.72 0.97
CA LEU A 128 25.11 12.07 0.40
C LEU A 128 23.65 12.37 -0.01
N ASP A 129 22.95 11.37 -0.55
CA ASP A 129 21.52 11.41 -0.87
C ASP A 129 20.70 11.75 0.38
N LEU A 130 20.88 10.98 1.46
CA LEU A 130 20.18 11.22 2.73
C LEU A 130 20.54 12.56 3.40
N LEU A 131 21.79 13.01 3.29
CA LEU A 131 22.20 14.35 3.78
C LEU A 131 21.54 15.47 2.95
N SER A 132 21.44 15.29 1.64
CA SER A 132 20.75 16.23 0.76
C SER A 132 19.25 16.24 1.05
N PHE A 133 18.65 15.08 1.30
CA PHE A 133 17.27 14.96 1.74
C PHE A 133 17.00 15.70 3.06
N MET A 134 17.91 15.58 4.04
CA MET A 134 17.87 16.33 5.29
C MET A 134 18.02 17.85 5.07
N GLY A 135 18.91 18.28 4.18
CA GLY A 135 19.10 19.69 3.82
C GLY A 135 17.86 20.30 3.15
N ALA A 136 17.22 19.55 2.24
CA ALA A 136 15.98 19.96 1.60
C ALA A 136 14.86 20.14 2.64
N TYR A 137 14.72 19.18 3.56
CA TYR A 137 13.75 19.28 4.64
C TYR A 137 13.99 20.50 5.53
N ALA A 138 15.23 20.72 5.98
CA ALA A 138 15.58 21.85 6.83
C ALA A 138 15.27 23.18 6.14
N ALA A 139 15.66 23.34 4.88
CA ALA A 139 15.44 24.58 4.15
C ALA A 139 13.97 24.84 3.79
N GLY A 140 13.20 23.80 3.47
CA GLY A 140 11.81 23.94 3.06
C GLY A 140 10.79 23.97 4.21
N SER A 141 11.10 23.37 5.36
CA SER A 141 10.17 23.34 6.50
C SER A 141 10.28 24.56 7.43
N CYS A 142 11.41 25.28 7.39
CA CYS A 142 11.66 26.43 8.26
C CYS A 142 11.01 27.71 7.70
N ARG A 143 10.19 28.36 8.51
CA ARG A 143 9.42 29.55 8.11
C ARG A 143 9.68 30.75 9.01
N ASP A 144 10.03 30.50 10.26
CA ASP A 144 10.32 31.52 11.26
C ASP A 144 11.62 31.19 12.01
N LYS A 145 12.01 32.11 12.91
CA LYS A 145 13.24 31.94 13.70
C LYS A 145 13.19 30.70 14.59
N PHE A 146 12.03 30.40 15.18
CA PHE A 146 11.86 29.27 16.08
C PHE A 146 12.07 27.94 15.34
N THR A 147 11.33 27.74 14.25
CA THR A 147 11.40 26.55 13.40
C THR A 147 12.81 26.35 12.85
N THR A 148 13.50 27.43 12.46
CA THR A 148 14.89 27.40 11.99
C THR A 148 15.86 26.95 13.09
N VAL A 149 15.79 27.54 14.29
CA VAL A 149 16.68 27.16 15.40
C VAL A 149 16.42 25.71 15.81
N TYR A 150 15.15 25.32 15.94
CA TYR A 150 14.77 23.98 16.33
C TYR A 150 15.28 22.92 15.35
N THR A 151 15.07 23.10 14.04
CA THR A 151 15.54 22.13 13.03
C THR A 151 17.05 22.06 13.01
N LEU A 152 17.77 23.18 13.03
CA LEU A 152 19.24 23.16 13.04
C LEU A 152 19.80 22.40 14.25
N VAL A 153 19.24 22.63 15.45
CA VAL A 153 19.61 21.88 16.66
C VAL A 153 19.27 20.40 16.50
N LEU A 154 18.10 20.07 15.96
CA LEU A 154 17.67 18.69 15.74
C LEU A 154 18.56 17.96 14.71
N MET A 155 18.92 18.62 13.61
CA MET A 155 19.84 18.08 12.61
C MET A 155 21.23 17.85 13.21
N ALA A 156 21.78 18.84 13.92
CA ALA A 156 23.08 18.75 14.55
C ALA A 156 23.14 17.64 15.61
N THR A 157 22.12 17.53 16.47
CA THR A 157 22.02 16.47 17.48
C THR A 157 21.89 15.09 16.84
N GLY A 158 21.14 14.95 15.75
CA GLY A 158 21.06 13.70 14.99
C GLY A 158 22.42 13.28 14.42
N ILE A 159 23.10 14.19 13.71
CA ILE A 159 24.43 13.94 13.13
C ILE A 159 25.44 13.56 14.23
N LEU A 160 25.45 14.30 15.34
CA LEU A 160 26.32 14.01 16.48
C LEU A 160 26.03 12.62 17.08
N THR A 161 24.75 12.29 17.26
CA THR A 161 24.32 10.97 17.76
C THR A 161 24.82 9.85 16.84
N TYR A 162 24.70 10.02 15.53
CA TYR A 162 25.22 9.06 14.56
C TYR A 162 26.73 8.84 14.70
N PHE A 163 27.52 9.91 14.82
CA PHE A 163 28.97 9.82 15.01
C PHE A 163 29.35 9.19 16.36
N ILE A 164 28.63 9.50 17.43
CA ILE A 164 28.82 8.88 18.74
C ILE A 164 28.58 7.37 18.65
N VAL A 165 27.47 6.93 18.05
CA VAL A 165 27.16 5.51 17.88
C VAL A 165 28.23 4.81 17.05
N GLN A 166 28.69 5.43 15.96
CA GLN A 166 29.80 4.92 15.15
C GLN A 166 31.10 4.76 15.97
N ALA A 167 31.45 5.76 16.78
CA ALA A 167 32.64 5.71 17.64
C ALA A 167 32.53 4.62 18.71
N VAL A 168 31.35 4.47 19.34
CA VAL A 168 31.08 3.42 20.33
C VAL A 168 31.18 2.03 19.71
N VAL A 169 30.61 1.83 18.52
CA VAL A 169 30.70 0.54 17.81
C VAL A 169 32.14 0.25 17.39
N ALA A 170 32.89 1.24 16.91
CA ALA A 170 34.30 1.07 16.59
C ALA A 170 35.14 0.66 17.82
N ARG A 171 34.80 1.16 19.02
CA ARG A 171 35.44 0.74 20.28
C ARG A 171 35.03 -0.69 20.67
N ARG A 172 33.76 -1.06 20.54
CA ARG A 172 33.26 -2.41 20.88
C ARG A 172 33.76 -3.51 19.93
N ALA A 173 34.08 -3.16 18.69
CA ALA A 173 34.66 -4.08 17.71
C ALA A 173 36.08 -4.59 18.08
N LYS A 174 36.70 -4.06 19.16
CA LYS A 174 37.98 -4.54 19.70
C LYS A 174 37.85 -5.73 20.67
N PHE A 175 36.63 -6.16 21.04
CA PHE A 175 36.41 -7.33 21.89
C PHE A 175 36.24 -8.62 21.06
N PRO A 176 36.69 -9.80 21.55
CA PRO A 176 36.72 -11.03 20.77
C PRO A 176 35.31 -11.51 20.37
N PRO A 177 35.17 -12.19 19.22
CA PRO A 177 33.88 -12.62 18.70
C PRO A 177 33.25 -13.71 19.58
N LEU A 178 31.92 -13.65 19.73
CA LEU A 178 31.10 -14.75 20.28
C LEU A 178 31.25 -16.02 19.40
N PRO A 179 30.95 -17.23 19.93
CA PRO A 179 31.38 -18.51 19.34
C PRO A 179 30.86 -18.78 17.93
N ALA A 180 31.62 -19.63 17.23
CA ALA A 180 31.81 -19.71 15.79
C ALA A 180 30.69 -20.34 14.94
N ASP A 181 29.49 -20.56 15.47
CA ASP A 181 28.36 -21.00 14.64
C ASP A 181 27.09 -20.22 14.97
N PRO A 182 26.83 -19.10 14.25
CA PRO A 182 25.60 -18.37 14.41
C PRO A 182 24.47 -19.21 13.81
N ASP A 183 23.67 -19.82 14.67
CA ASP A 183 22.38 -20.44 14.37
C ASP A 183 21.72 -19.78 13.15
N LYS A 184 21.73 -20.50 12.01
CA LYS A 184 21.31 -19.99 10.70
C LYS A 184 19.92 -19.35 10.75
N ASN A 185 19.03 -19.89 11.60
CA ASN A 185 17.67 -19.38 11.80
C ASN A 185 17.67 -18.00 12.47
N LYS A 186 18.57 -17.75 13.43
CA LYS A 186 18.72 -16.43 14.08
C LYS A 186 19.22 -15.37 13.10
N VAL A 187 20.23 -15.69 12.28
CA VAL A 187 20.78 -14.77 11.27
C VAL A 187 19.71 -14.38 10.26
N GLN A 188 18.95 -15.37 9.76
CA GLN A 188 17.88 -15.11 8.81
C GLN A 188 16.75 -14.26 9.40
N LEU A 189 16.40 -14.47 10.68
CA LEU A 189 15.39 -13.67 11.38
C LEU A 189 15.82 -12.21 11.58
N GLU A 190 17.08 -11.97 11.97
CA GLU A 190 17.63 -10.61 12.13
C GLU A 190 17.69 -9.86 10.81
N GLU A 191 18.01 -10.54 9.72
CA GLU A 191 17.99 -9.93 8.39
C GLU A 191 16.56 -9.59 7.93
N ARG A 192 15.59 -10.46 8.21
CA ARG A 192 14.17 -10.18 7.93
C ARG A 192 13.66 -8.99 8.75
N LEU A 193 13.99 -8.93 10.04
CA LEU A 193 13.65 -7.79 10.91
C LEU A 193 14.25 -6.48 10.39
N ARG A 194 15.50 -6.52 9.89
CA ARG A 194 16.15 -5.38 9.25
C ARG A 194 15.36 -4.88 8.04
N LYS A 195 14.93 -5.77 7.14
CA LYS A 195 14.14 -5.41 5.93
C LYS A 195 12.81 -4.76 6.31
N VAL A 196 12.13 -5.33 7.29
CA VAL A 196 10.89 -4.77 7.85
C VAL A 196 11.12 -3.37 8.39
N LEU A 197 12.15 -3.20 9.23
CA LEU A 197 12.35 -1.93 9.88
C LEU A 197 12.80 -0.85 8.89
N MET A 198 13.63 -1.19 7.92
CA MET A 198 13.96 -0.29 6.81
C MET A 198 12.70 0.13 6.06
N LEU A 199 11.76 -0.79 5.80
CA LEU A 199 10.49 -0.47 5.13
C LEU A 199 9.67 0.53 5.95
N LEU A 200 9.41 0.21 7.22
CA LEU A 200 8.66 1.07 8.12
C LEU A 200 9.31 2.45 8.25
N THR A 201 10.62 2.48 8.42
CA THR A 201 11.36 3.72 8.68
C THR A 201 11.44 4.60 7.44
N THR A 202 11.69 3.99 6.28
CA THR A 202 11.66 4.71 4.98
C THR A 202 10.29 5.33 4.77
N PHE A 203 9.24 4.62 5.16
CA PHE A 203 7.88 5.09 5.01
C PHE A 203 7.54 6.25 5.97
N VAL A 204 7.91 6.15 7.25
CA VAL A 204 7.76 7.26 8.20
C VAL A 204 8.58 8.47 7.75
N LEU A 205 9.80 8.25 7.26
CA LEU A 205 10.64 9.30 6.66
C LEU A 205 9.92 9.98 5.47
N SER A 206 9.34 9.20 4.56
CA SER A 206 8.59 9.70 3.40
C SER A 206 7.40 10.58 3.79
N ILE A 207 6.54 10.09 4.69
CA ILE A 207 5.36 10.84 5.13
C ILE A 207 5.77 12.13 5.83
N THR A 208 6.70 12.04 6.78
CA THR A 208 7.13 13.20 7.58
C THR A 208 7.86 14.24 6.74
N TYR A 209 8.55 13.83 5.68
CA TYR A 209 9.14 14.74 4.69
C TYR A 209 8.06 15.51 3.93
N GLU A 210 7.09 14.79 3.36
CA GLU A 210 5.99 15.38 2.59
C GLU A 210 5.14 16.33 3.45
N SER A 211 4.77 15.91 4.66
CA SER A 211 3.99 16.72 5.60
C SER A 211 4.78 17.80 6.31
N GLY A 212 6.11 17.71 6.38
CA GLY A 212 6.92 18.81 6.93
C GLY A 212 7.06 19.97 5.96
N LEU A 213 7.05 19.66 4.66
CA LEU A 213 7.14 20.64 3.59
C LEU A 213 5.77 21.22 3.21
N ASN A 214 4.69 20.46 3.41
CA ASN A 214 3.32 20.92 3.27
C ASN A 214 2.69 21.16 4.64
N SER A 215 2.36 22.41 4.98
CA SER A 215 1.67 22.67 6.24
C SER A 215 0.31 21.99 6.30
N PRO A 216 -0.15 21.49 7.46
CA PRO A 216 -1.55 21.09 7.62
C PRO A 216 -2.45 22.27 7.22
N GLY A 217 -3.51 22.00 6.45
CA GLY A 217 -4.39 23.04 5.90
C GLY A 217 -3.78 23.93 4.79
N GLY A 218 -2.50 23.79 4.45
CA GLY A 218 -1.88 24.51 3.33
C GLY A 218 -1.33 25.91 3.65
N PHE A 219 -1.24 26.72 2.61
CA PHE A 219 -0.54 28.00 2.59
C PHE A 219 -1.41 29.12 2.01
N TRP A 220 -1.13 30.34 2.46
CA TRP A 220 -1.67 31.54 1.86
C TRP A 220 -1.06 31.77 0.47
N ASP A 221 -1.88 32.15 -0.50
CA ASP A 221 -1.46 32.54 -1.85
C ASP A 221 -1.54 34.05 -2.09
N ASN A 222 -1.99 34.83 -1.10
CA ASN A 222 -2.07 36.28 -1.14
C ASN A 222 -1.45 36.92 0.11
N THR A 223 -1.25 38.25 0.06
CA THR A 223 -0.78 39.03 1.21
C THR A 223 -1.85 40.06 1.57
N GLY A 224 -2.33 40.01 2.81
CA GLY A 224 -3.46 40.82 3.28
C GLY A 224 -3.92 40.32 4.65
N GLY A 225 -4.89 40.97 5.31
CA GLY A 225 -5.55 40.41 6.50
C GLY A 225 -4.70 40.12 7.75
N GLY A 226 -3.39 40.43 7.74
CA GLY A 226 -2.45 40.08 8.82
C GLY A 226 -1.49 38.93 8.48
N HIS A 227 -1.65 38.28 7.33
CA HIS A 227 -0.81 37.18 6.84
C HIS A 227 0.00 37.56 5.59
N ARG A 228 1.06 36.81 5.31
CA ARG A 228 1.85 36.92 4.07
C ARG A 228 1.67 35.70 3.20
N ALA A 229 1.81 35.87 1.89
CA ALA A 229 1.80 34.74 0.97
C ALA A 229 2.90 33.72 1.38
N GLY A 230 2.57 32.43 1.33
CA GLY A 230 3.46 31.35 1.75
C GLY A 230 3.54 31.11 3.26
N ASP A 231 2.92 31.96 4.09
CA ASP A 231 2.67 31.62 5.49
C ASP A 231 1.65 30.47 5.56
N SER A 232 1.70 29.68 6.63
CA SER A 232 0.70 28.63 6.82
C SER A 232 -0.65 29.23 7.14
N ILE A 233 -1.72 28.66 6.61
CA ILE A 233 -3.08 29.05 7.01
C ILE A 233 -3.30 28.91 8.54
N LEU A 234 -2.58 27.98 9.18
CA LEU A 234 -2.67 27.74 10.63
C LEU A 234 -1.75 28.58 11.49
N SER A 235 -0.95 29.49 10.92
CA SER A 235 -0.05 30.33 11.71
C SER A 235 -0.80 31.41 12.51
N ASP A 236 -2.06 31.65 12.21
CA ASP A 236 -2.90 32.64 12.88
C ASP A 236 -3.26 32.21 14.32
N GLY A 237 -3.43 33.21 15.19
CA GLY A 237 -3.25 33.10 16.66
C GLY A 237 -3.96 31.93 17.37
N HIS A 238 -5.13 31.49 16.90
CA HIS A 238 -5.88 30.38 17.51
C HIS A 238 -5.28 28.99 17.27
N HIS A 239 -4.66 28.75 16.10
CA HIS A 239 -4.13 27.43 15.72
C HIS A 239 -2.60 27.34 15.82
N LYS A 240 -1.92 28.44 16.14
CA LYS A 240 -0.46 28.54 16.22
C LYS A 240 0.18 27.49 17.13
N ALA A 241 -0.36 27.26 18.33
CA ALA A 241 0.18 26.26 19.26
C ALA A 241 0.11 24.83 18.70
N ARG A 242 -0.96 24.53 17.97
CA ARG A 242 -1.16 23.24 17.27
C ARG A 242 -0.16 23.10 16.13
N LEU A 243 0.03 24.15 15.32
CA LEU A 243 1.02 24.15 14.24
C LEU A 243 2.46 23.95 14.76
N VAL A 244 2.83 24.63 15.85
CA VAL A 244 4.15 24.47 16.49
C VAL A 244 4.34 23.05 17.01
N THR A 245 3.32 22.49 17.68
CA THR A 245 3.36 21.10 18.17
C THR A 245 3.50 20.11 17.01
N PHE A 246 2.72 20.30 15.95
CA PHE A 246 2.83 19.52 14.72
C PHE A 246 4.25 19.54 14.19
N PHE A 247 4.85 20.72 14.04
CA PHE A 247 6.19 20.88 13.51
C PHE A 247 7.26 20.17 14.35
N ILE A 248 7.23 20.33 15.67
CA ILE A 248 8.17 19.70 16.62
C ILE A 248 8.09 18.18 16.52
N CYS A 249 6.88 17.64 16.57
CA CYS A 249 6.63 16.20 16.55
C CYS A 249 6.93 15.59 15.17
N ASN A 250 6.60 16.30 14.08
CA ASN A 250 6.86 15.82 12.73
C ASN A 250 8.36 15.81 12.41
N SER A 251 9.06 16.90 12.74
CA SER A 251 10.51 17.01 12.53
C SER A 251 11.30 15.99 13.36
N THR A 252 10.86 15.70 14.59
CA THR A 252 11.47 14.64 15.42
C THR A 252 11.24 13.25 14.84
N ALA A 253 10.04 12.97 14.33
CA ALA A 253 9.75 11.70 13.66
C ALA A 253 10.57 11.51 12.37
N PHE A 254 10.71 12.58 11.58
CA PHE A 254 11.59 12.63 10.41
C PHE A 254 13.04 12.31 10.79
N MET A 255 13.59 13.01 11.79
CA MET A 255 14.99 12.83 12.18
C MET A 255 15.28 11.50 12.84
N ALA A 256 14.40 11.02 13.72
CA ALA A 256 14.52 9.69 14.29
C ALA A 256 14.53 8.62 13.19
N SER A 257 13.69 8.78 12.16
CA SER A 257 13.61 7.86 11.03
C SER A 257 14.85 7.90 10.15
N LEU A 258 15.39 9.09 9.87
CA LEU A 258 16.64 9.25 9.14
C LEU A 258 17.82 8.60 9.88
N LEU A 259 17.90 8.77 11.20
CA LEU A 259 18.91 8.11 12.04
C LEU A 259 18.79 6.59 12.00
N ILE A 260 17.58 6.05 12.09
CA ILE A 260 17.37 4.60 11.99
C ILE A 260 17.85 4.08 10.62
N ILE A 261 17.53 4.76 9.51
CA ILE A 261 18.00 4.35 8.16
C ILE A 261 19.53 4.38 8.10
N MET A 262 20.16 5.44 8.60
CA MET A 262 21.62 5.57 8.63
C MET A 262 22.30 4.46 9.44
N LEU A 263 21.74 4.11 10.61
CA LEU A 263 22.22 3.01 11.45
C LEU A 263 22.00 1.65 10.78
N LEU A 264 20.86 1.46 10.12
CA LEU A 264 20.53 0.23 9.41
C LEU A 264 21.35 0.04 8.14
N LEU A 265 21.92 1.08 7.52
CA LEU A 265 22.70 0.98 6.30
C LEU A 265 24.04 0.23 6.49
N SER A 266 24.62 0.26 7.69
CA SER A 266 25.87 -0.43 7.99
C SER A 266 25.63 -1.83 8.56
N ARG A 267 26.12 -2.87 7.88
CA ARG A 267 26.01 -4.27 8.34
C ARG A 267 26.70 -4.50 9.70
N LYS A 268 27.84 -3.83 9.91
CA LYS A 268 28.58 -3.89 11.19
C LYS A 268 27.81 -3.22 12.33
N LEU A 269 27.16 -2.08 12.05
CA LEU A 269 26.31 -1.41 13.03
C LEU A 269 25.07 -2.25 13.32
N HIS A 270 24.38 -2.77 12.30
CA HIS A 270 23.18 -3.58 12.48
C HIS A 270 23.43 -4.79 13.39
N GLN A 271 24.46 -5.60 13.15
CA GLN A 271 24.70 -6.82 13.95
C GLN A 271 24.96 -6.52 15.45
N GLN A 272 25.56 -5.38 15.78
CA GLN A 272 25.81 -5.00 17.18
C GLN A 272 24.71 -4.09 17.78
N THR A 273 23.96 -3.36 16.94
CA THR A 273 23.01 -2.32 17.36
C THR A 273 21.54 -2.78 17.25
N ALA A 274 21.23 -3.81 16.46
CA ALA A 274 19.88 -4.38 16.33
C ALA A 274 19.34 -4.99 17.62
N ARG A 275 20.21 -5.20 18.61
CA ARG A 275 19.87 -5.66 19.97
C ARG A 275 19.95 -4.55 21.02
N SER A 276 20.29 -3.33 20.61
CA SER A 276 20.49 -2.19 21.52
C SER A 276 19.17 -1.52 21.88
N ARG A 277 19.08 -1.05 23.12
CA ARG A 277 17.98 -0.22 23.62
C ARG A 277 17.80 1.08 22.82
N GLU A 278 18.89 1.56 22.20
CA GLU A 278 18.95 2.81 21.43
C GLU A 278 18.08 2.75 20.16
N MET A 279 18.13 1.65 19.42
CA MET A 279 17.36 1.50 18.18
C MET A 279 15.85 1.39 18.44
N TYR A 280 15.46 0.66 19.48
CA TYR A 280 14.07 0.63 19.95
C TYR A 280 13.62 2.00 20.48
N GLY A 281 14.51 2.73 21.16
CA GLY A 281 14.27 4.10 21.58
C GLY A 281 13.98 5.04 20.40
N CYS A 282 14.78 4.98 19.33
CA CYS A 282 14.56 5.78 18.13
C CYS A 282 13.21 5.45 17.46
N ILE A 283 12.84 4.17 17.37
CA ILE A 283 11.55 3.74 16.82
C ILE A 283 10.40 4.30 17.65
N LEU A 284 10.49 4.23 18.98
CA LEU A 284 9.48 4.77 19.86
C LEU A 284 9.35 6.29 19.70
N VAL A 285 10.47 7.01 19.61
CA VAL A 285 10.48 8.46 19.33
C VAL A 285 9.85 8.75 17.97
N ALA A 286 10.16 7.97 16.93
CA ALA A 286 9.60 8.17 15.60
C ALA A 286 8.06 7.98 15.58
N LEU A 287 7.56 6.91 16.22
CA LEU A 287 6.13 6.65 16.30
C LEU A 287 5.39 7.66 17.19
N ALA A 288 5.99 8.04 18.33
CA ALA A 288 5.43 9.07 19.21
C ALA A 288 5.36 10.45 18.54
N GLY A 289 6.42 10.83 17.81
CA GLY A 289 6.44 12.04 16.99
C GLY A 289 5.37 12.00 15.89
N LEU A 290 5.16 10.85 15.24
CA LEU A 290 4.11 10.71 14.24
C LEU A 290 2.71 10.88 14.84
N VAL A 291 2.44 10.30 16.00
CA VAL A 291 1.17 10.46 16.74
C VAL A 291 0.95 11.91 17.17
N GLY A 292 1.96 12.54 17.78
CA GLY A 292 1.87 13.92 18.23
C GLY A 292 1.64 14.90 17.06
N ALA A 293 2.32 14.65 15.93
CA ALA A 293 2.11 15.41 14.71
C ALA A 293 0.69 15.21 14.19
N TYR A 294 0.22 13.97 14.08
CA TYR A 294 -1.13 13.68 13.62
C TYR A 294 -2.19 14.38 14.50
N ALA A 295 -2.10 14.25 15.82
CA ALA A 295 -3.05 14.85 16.75
C ALA A 295 -3.08 16.39 16.62
N ALA A 296 -1.92 17.03 16.55
CA ALA A 296 -1.82 18.48 16.45
C ALA A 296 -2.20 19.02 15.07
N GLY A 297 -1.90 18.29 14.00
CA GLY A 297 -2.14 18.71 12.63
C GLY A 297 -3.58 18.48 12.16
N SER A 298 -4.21 17.39 12.60
CA SER A 298 -5.56 16.98 12.13
C SER A 298 -6.72 17.52 12.96
N CYS A 299 -6.53 17.71 14.27
CA CYS A 299 -7.60 18.10 15.17
C CYS A 299 -7.71 19.63 15.28
N ARG A 300 -8.93 20.14 15.17
CA ARG A 300 -9.25 21.58 15.32
C ARG A 300 -10.09 21.87 16.56
N GLU A 301 -10.79 20.85 17.06
CA GLU A 301 -11.52 20.88 18.33
C GLU A 301 -10.72 20.17 19.45
N ASP A 302 -10.84 20.64 20.69
CA ASP A 302 -10.18 20.03 21.86
C ASP A 302 -10.70 18.62 22.15
N GLY A 303 -12.00 18.39 21.99
CA GLY A 303 -12.61 17.06 22.15
C GLY A 303 -12.06 16.03 21.17
N ALA A 304 -11.81 16.42 19.92
CA ALA A 304 -11.18 15.56 18.93
C ALA A 304 -9.72 15.22 19.29
N THR A 305 -9.00 16.20 19.82
CA THR A 305 -7.63 16.02 20.30
C THR A 305 -7.59 15.03 21.47
N ALA A 306 -8.51 15.20 22.43
CA ALA A 306 -8.66 14.29 23.56
C ALA A 306 -9.01 12.86 23.09
N TYR A 307 -9.90 12.72 22.10
CA TYR A 307 -10.22 11.41 21.51
C TYR A 307 -8.95 10.73 20.96
N VAL A 308 -8.17 11.42 20.12
CA VAL A 308 -6.93 10.85 19.56
C VAL A 308 -5.97 10.43 20.68
N LEU A 309 -5.74 11.28 21.68
CA LEU A 309 -4.84 10.98 22.80
C LEU A 309 -5.34 9.82 23.68
N ILE A 310 -6.66 9.72 23.91
CA ILE A 310 -7.26 8.61 24.66
C ILE A 310 -7.09 7.31 23.90
N VAL A 311 -7.33 7.29 22.58
CA VAL A 311 -7.12 6.10 21.75
C VAL A 311 -5.65 5.67 21.78
N VAL A 312 -4.71 6.62 21.74
CA VAL A 312 -3.27 6.35 21.92
C VAL A 312 -2.98 5.75 23.29
N ALA A 313 -3.45 6.38 24.36
CA ALA A 313 -3.22 5.93 25.72
C ALA A 313 -3.80 4.53 25.96
N ALA A 314 -5.04 4.28 25.51
CA ALA A 314 -5.68 2.98 25.58
C ALA A 314 -4.91 1.91 24.79
N SER A 315 -4.45 2.25 23.58
CA SER A 315 -3.64 1.37 22.74
C SER A 315 -2.32 0.98 23.40
N LEU A 316 -1.60 1.95 23.96
CA LEU A 316 -0.35 1.73 24.69
C LEU A 316 -0.57 0.97 26.00
N ALA A 317 -1.62 1.31 26.75
CA ALA A 317 -2.00 0.60 27.97
C ALA A 317 -2.33 -0.88 27.70
N CYS A 318 -3.05 -1.19 26.62
CA CYS A 318 -3.31 -2.56 26.18
C CYS A 318 -2.01 -3.34 25.93
N ILE A 319 -1.00 -2.70 25.35
CA ILE A 319 0.32 -3.32 25.09
C ILE A 319 1.09 -3.51 26.41
N LEU A 320 1.08 -2.50 27.30
CA LEU A 320 1.82 -2.51 28.57
C LEU A 320 1.22 -3.46 29.61
N VAL A 321 -0.10 -3.48 29.78
CA VAL A 321 -0.80 -4.41 30.69
C VAL A 321 -0.50 -5.86 30.28
N LYS A 322 -0.49 -6.15 28.98
CA LYS A 322 -0.07 -7.46 28.46
C LYS A 322 1.40 -7.77 28.72
N SER A 323 2.27 -6.75 28.63
CA SER A 323 3.70 -6.88 28.97
C SER A 323 3.95 -7.17 30.45
N TRP A 324 3.08 -6.66 31.33
CA TRP A 324 3.20 -6.78 32.78
C TRP A 324 2.52 -8.04 33.33
N LEU A 325 1.38 -8.46 32.75
CA LEU A 325 0.62 -9.62 33.19
C LEU A 325 1.25 -10.98 32.81
N TRP A 326 2.32 -11.00 32.00
CA TRP A 326 3.01 -12.23 31.62
C TRP A 326 4.29 -12.41 32.46
N PRO A 327 4.33 -13.37 33.40
CA PRO A 327 5.48 -13.54 34.28
C PRO A 327 6.75 -13.93 33.51
N GLN A 328 7.86 -13.31 33.88
CA GLN A 328 9.16 -13.41 33.21
C GLN A 328 9.87 -14.76 33.44
N ASP A 329 9.38 -15.57 34.38
CA ASP A 329 10.13 -16.71 34.93
C ASP A 329 10.00 -18.03 34.15
N ASN A 330 8.99 -18.19 33.30
CA ASN A 330 8.79 -19.43 32.51
C ASN A 330 9.41 -19.39 31.10
N TYR A 331 10.17 -18.34 30.77
CA TYR A 331 10.62 -18.06 29.40
C TYR A 331 11.69 -19.01 28.87
N ARG A 332 12.62 -19.49 29.72
CA ARG A 332 13.81 -20.20 29.22
C ARG A 332 13.56 -21.67 28.88
N GLN A 333 12.56 -22.30 29.49
CA GLN A 333 12.37 -23.75 29.44
C GLN A 333 11.29 -24.21 28.43
N ARG A 334 10.30 -23.35 28.10
CA ARG A 334 9.36 -23.60 26.98
C ARG A 334 9.90 -23.18 25.61
N VAL A 335 10.76 -22.16 25.57
CA VAL A 335 11.32 -21.63 24.32
C VAL A 335 12.15 -22.69 23.58
N SER A 336 12.86 -23.58 24.27
CA SER A 336 13.66 -24.62 23.62
C SER A 336 12.81 -25.69 22.90
N THR A 337 11.66 -26.07 23.46
CA THR A 337 10.73 -27.06 22.87
C THR A 337 9.76 -26.43 21.86
N GLU A 338 9.38 -25.16 22.02
CA GLU A 338 8.60 -24.43 21.02
C GLU A 338 9.42 -24.01 19.80
N ILE A 339 10.74 -23.77 19.90
CA ILE A 339 11.57 -23.38 18.75
C ILE A 339 11.60 -24.44 17.64
N GLU A 340 11.51 -25.72 18.00
CA GLU A 340 11.62 -26.84 17.04
C GLU A 340 10.29 -27.09 16.29
N ILE A 341 9.15 -27.00 17.00
CA ILE A 341 7.80 -27.09 16.39
C ILE A 341 7.42 -25.78 15.69
N SER A 342 7.86 -24.64 16.22
CA SER A 342 7.61 -23.31 15.65
C SER A 342 8.40 -23.08 14.37
N GLY A 343 9.55 -23.72 14.11
CA GLY A 343 10.32 -23.49 12.88
C GLY A 343 9.49 -23.57 11.58
N VAL A 344 8.52 -24.49 11.53
CA VAL A 344 7.63 -24.70 10.36
C VAL A 344 6.39 -23.77 10.40
N GLU A 345 5.74 -23.57 11.54
CA GLU A 345 4.62 -22.62 11.69
C GLU A 345 5.05 -21.15 11.59
N LEU A 346 6.24 -20.81 12.09
CA LEU A 346 6.89 -19.52 11.99
C LEU A 346 7.15 -19.19 10.51
N GLN A 347 7.66 -20.14 9.71
CA GLN A 347 7.90 -19.92 8.28
C GLN A 347 6.60 -19.61 7.49
N GLN A 348 5.48 -20.25 7.84
CA GLN A 348 4.16 -20.04 7.20
C GLN A 348 3.47 -18.76 7.71
N SER A 349 3.50 -18.51 9.03
CA SER A 349 2.96 -17.32 9.70
C SER A 349 3.70 -16.03 9.33
N HIS A 350 5.00 -16.11 9.02
CA HIS A 350 5.80 -14.91 8.67
C HIS A 350 5.54 -14.38 7.26
N LYS A 351 5.08 -15.21 6.31
CA LYS A 351 4.75 -14.76 4.94
C LYS A 351 3.50 -13.88 4.93
N SER A 352 2.45 -14.26 5.66
CA SER A 352 1.26 -13.42 5.86
C SER A 352 1.62 -12.15 6.60
N LEU A 353 2.36 -12.25 7.71
CA LEU A 353 2.73 -11.12 8.56
C LEU A 353 3.42 -9.97 7.79
N SER A 354 4.25 -10.28 6.78
CA SER A 354 4.88 -9.24 5.93
C SER A 354 3.90 -8.44 5.07
N LEU A 355 2.83 -9.07 4.58
CA LEU A 355 1.74 -8.38 3.87
C LEU A 355 0.90 -7.55 4.84
N LEU A 356 0.68 -8.07 6.04
CA LEU A 356 -0.07 -7.38 7.09
C LEU A 356 0.65 -6.09 7.50
N LEU A 357 1.97 -6.16 7.72
CA LEU A 357 2.77 -4.97 8.01
C LEU A 357 2.74 -3.97 6.86
N LEU A 358 2.85 -4.43 5.61
CA LEU A 358 2.75 -3.56 4.43
C LEU A 358 1.40 -2.82 4.44
N MET A 359 0.31 -3.52 4.75
CA MET A 359 -1.02 -2.92 4.87
C MET A 359 -1.07 -1.85 5.94
N SER A 360 -0.68 -2.18 7.18
CA SER A 360 -0.79 -1.23 8.29
C SER A 360 0.13 -0.05 8.08
N THR A 361 1.34 -0.28 7.56
CA THR A 361 2.22 0.80 7.12
C THR A 361 1.45 1.67 6.11
N PHE A 362 0.93 1.08 5.05
CA PHE A 362 0.18 1.79 4.01
C PHE A 362 -1.02 2.60 4.56
N ALA A 363 -1.84 1.99 5.42
CA ALA A 363 -2.97 2.63 6.08
C ALA A 363 -2.53 3.80 6.96
N THR A 364 -1.39 3.69 7.66
CA THR A 364 -0.79 4.79 8.41
C THR A 364 -0.53 6.00 7.48
N ALA A 365 0.00 5.84 6.25
CA ALA A 365 0.19 7.00 5.35
C ALA A 365 -1.12 7.65 4.97
N ILE A 366 -2.06 6.85 4.43
CA ILE A 366 -3.26 7.45 3.84
C ILE A 366 -4.13 8.13 4.89
N THR A 367 -4.19 7.56 6.09
CA THR A 367 -4.93 8.17 7.21
C THR A 367 -4.19 9.38 7.78
N TYR A 368 -2.85 9.34 7.85
CA TYR A 368 -2.06 10.48 8.26
C TYR A 368 -2.25 11.67 7.30
N GLN A 369 -2.09 11.46 6.00
CA GLN A 369 -2.27 12.50 4.99
C GLN A 369 -3.70 13.04 4.98
N ALA A 370 -4.71 12.18 4.96
CA ALA A 370 -6.12 12.59 4.99
C ALA A 370 -6.52 13.31 6.28
N GLY A 371 -5.80 13.07 7.39
CA GLY A 371 -6.01 13.82 8.63
C GLY A 371 -5.47 15.25 8.55
N LEU A 372 -4.34 15.46 7.88
CA LEU A 372 -3.72 16.79 7.73
C LEU A 372 -4.39 17.66 6.66
N ASP A 373 -5.00 17.02 5.67
CA ASP A 373 -5.76 17.64 4.59
C ASP A 373 -7.20 17.13 4.61
N PRO A 374 -8.09 17.74 5.42
CA PRO A 374 -9.44 17.23 5.62
C PRO A 374 -10.29 17.35 4.35
N PRO A 375 -11.24 16.42 4.13
CA PRO A 375 -12.11 16.46 2.96
C PRO A 375 -12.92 17.76 2.95
N GLY A 376 -13.01 18.38 1.77
CA GLY A 376 -13.62 19.70 1.60
C GLY A 376 -12.64 20.87 1.75
N GLY A 377 -11.41 20.63 2.20
CA GLY A 377 -10.42 21.68 2.45
C GLY A 377 -10.66 22.46 3.75
N VAL A 378 -9.92 23.56 3.91
CA VAL A 378 -10.00 24.46 5.07
C VAL A 378 -10.35 25.88 4.62
N TRP A 379 -10.95 26.65 5.51
CA TRP A 379 -11.28 28.07 5.27
C TRP A 379 -10.03 28.92 5.09
N GLN A 380 -10.09 29.83 4.11
CA GLN A 380 -9.05 30.83 3.83
C GLN A 380 -9.38 32.22 4.40
N GLU A 381 -10.51 32.45 5.04
CA GLU A 381 -10.78 33.76 5.63
C GLU A 381 -11.50 33.60 6.95
N ASN A 382 -11.28 34.55 7.85
CA ASN A 382 -12.03 34.65 9.09
C ASN A 382 -13.41 35.24 8.78
N GLY A 383 -14.48 34.58 9.22
CA GLY A 383 -15.84 35.06 8.96
C GLY A 383 -16.92 34.15 9.54
N ASN A 384 -18.08 34.73 9.87
CA ASN A 384 -19.28 34.00 10.33
C ASN A 384 -19.02 33.02 11.51
N GLY A 385 -18.15 33.40 12.45
CA GLY A 385 -17.76 32.57 13.60
C GLY A 385 -16.80 31.41 13.28
N ARG A 386 -16.23 31.40 12.06
CA ARG A 386 -15.24 30.43 11.58
C ARG A 386 -13.88 31.11 11.47
N LEU A 387 -12.82 30.37 11.74
CA LEU A 387 -11.45 30.84 11.63
C LEU A 387 -10.76 30.25 10.40
N ALA A 388 -9.81 31.00 9.84
CA ALA A 388 -8.90 30.48 8.83
C ALA A 388 -8.22 29.19 9.33
N GLY A 389 -8.19 28.16 8.47
CA GLY A 389 -7.68 26.84 8.81
C GLY A 389 -8.68 25.90 9.46
N ASP A 390 -9.89 26.37 9.79
CA ASP A 390 -10.98 25.49 10.19
C ASP A 390 -11.46 24.65 8.99
N PRO A 391 -11.76 23.35 9.17
CA PRO A 391 -12.19 22.49 8.07
C PRO A 391 -13.56 22.95 7.54
N ILE A 392 -13.70 23.06 6.22
CA ILE A 392 -14.96 23.50 5.62
C ILE A 392 -16.09 22.52 5.95
N LEU A 393 -15.79 21.21 5.88
CA LEU A 393 -16.76 20.17 6.24
C LEU A 393 -17.22 20.26 7.70
N LEU A 394 -16.38 20.75 8.63
CA LEU A 394 -16.79 20.96 10.02
C LEU A 394 -17.90 22.02 10.10
N SER A 395 -17.74 23.12 9.39
CA SER A 395 -18.71 24.22 9.39
C SER A 395 -20.01 23.89 8.64
N MET A 396 -19.92 23.12 7.56
CA MET A 396 -21.08 22.76 6.73
C MET A 396 -21.83 21.54 7.26
N ASN A 397 -21.12 20.56 7.84
CA ASN A 397 -21.71 19.35 8.41
C ASN A 397 -20.80 18.74 9.50
N ALA A 398 -20.88 19.28 10.70
CA ALA A 398 -20.07 18.85 11.84
C ALA A 398 -20.19 17.34 12.15
N SER A 399 -21.38 16.75 11.98
CA SER A 399 -21.58 15.31 12.23
C SER A 399 -20.73 14.46 11.29
N ARG A 400 -20.65 14.82 10.00
CA ARG A 400 -19.81 14.09 9.04
C ARG A 400 -18.34 14.32 9.24
N TYR A 401 -17.93 15.56 9.49
CA TYR A 401 -16.54 15.84 9.81
C TYR A 401 -16.07 15.02 11.02
N ARG A 402 -16.85 14.98 12.11
CA ARG A 402 -16.53 14.18 13.30
C ARG A 402 -16.51 12.68 13.00
N THR A 403 -17.45 12.18 12.19
CA THR A 403 -17.46 10.77 11.77
C THR A 403 -16.21 10.44 10.96
N PHE A 404 -15.86 11.28 9.97
CA PHE A 404 -14.63 11.15 9.19
C PHE A 404 -13.40 11.12 10.09
N LEU A 405 -13.24 12.14 10.94
CA LEU A 405 -12.06 12.32 11.79
C LEU A 405 -11.90 11.17 12.79
N TYR A 406 -12.97 10.73 13.43
CA TYR A 406 -12.91 9.62 14.40
C TYR A 406 -12.61 8.29 13.72
N CYS A 407 -13.28 7.96 12.62
CA CYS A 407 -13.00 6.73 11.87
C CYS A 407 -11.58 6.72 11.29
N ASN A 408 -11.11 7.86 10.75
CA ASN A 408 -9.77 8.01 10.21
C ASN A 408 -8.70 7.85 11.31
N SER A 409 -8.90 8.54 12.43
CA SER A 409 -7.98 8.46 13.58
C SER A 409 -7.97 7.06 14.19
N PHE A 410 -9.11 6.39 14.27
CA PHE A 410 -9.19 5.01 14.73
C PHE A 410 -8.40 4.06 13.82
N ALA A 411 -8.54 4.18 12.49
CA ALA A 411 -7.76 3.40 11.53
C ALA A 411 -6.25 3.70 11.63
N PHE A 412 -5.87 4.98 11.70
CA PHE A 412 -4.48 5.40 11.92
C PHE A 412 -3.89 4.73 13.18
N MET A 413 -4.60 4.81 14.30
CA MET A 413 -4.14 4.26 15.57
C MET A 413 -4.04 2.73 15.57
N LEU A 414 -5.02 2.02 15.02
CA LEU A 414 -4.96 0.56 14.89
C LEU A 414 -3.83 0.10 13.97
N SER A 415 -3.52 0.87 12.92
CA SER A 415 -2.40 0.58 12.05
C SER A 415 -1.05 0.69 12.78
N LEU A 416 -0.90 1.70 13.65
CA LEU A 416 0.28 1.83 14.51
C LEU A 416 0.38 0.72 15.57
N VAL A 417 -0.75 0.34 16.17
CA VAL A 417 -0.81 -0.81 17.09
C VAL A 417 -0.34 -2.08 16.38
N THR A 418 -0.83 -2.33 15.17
CA THR A 418 -0.44 -3.50 14.36
C THR A 418 1.05 -3.48 14.03
N ILE A 419 1.61 -2.30 13.71
CA ILE A 419 3.05 -2.12 13.52
C ILE A 419 3.82 -2.44 14.81
N ILE A 420 3.44 -1.89 15.96
CA ILE A 420 4.11 -2.16 17.25
C ILE A 420 3.99 -3.65 17.63
N MET A 421 2.84 -4.25 17.38
CA MET A 421 2.58 -5.68 17.55
C MET A 421 3.54 -6.52 16.69
N PHE A 422 3.79 -6.11 15.45
CA PHE A 422 4.76 -6.77 14.57
C PHE A 422 6.19 -6.65 15.10
N LEU A 423 6.59 -5.44 15.53
CA LEU A 423 7.97 -5.14 15.92
C LEU A 423 8.38 -5.82 17.23
N SER A 424 7.43 -6.03 18.15
CA SER A 424 7.72 -6.63 19.45
C SER A 424 7.86 -8.17 19.34
N LYS A 425 9.01 -8.71 19.78
CA LYS A 425 9.22 -10.17 19.91
C LYS A 425 8.21 -10.82 20.86
N PHE A 426 7.74 -10.05 21.84
CA PHE A 426 6.87 -10.47 22.92
C PHE A 426 5.39 -10.63 22.49
N VAL A 427 4.94 -9.84 21.51
CA VAL A 427 3.56 -9.91 20.98
C VAL A 427 3.41 -11.01 19.93
N ARG A 428 4.50 -11.59 19.41
CA ARG A 428 4.43 -12.74 18.47
C ARG A 428 3.79 -14.00 19.06
N GLY A 429 3.56 -14.04 20.37
CA GLY A 429 2.74 -15.07 21.03
C GLY A 429 1.22 -14.80 21.02
N LEU A 430 0.77 -13.63 20.54
CA LEU A 430 -0.64 -13.38 20.26
C LEU A 430 -1.00 -14.14 18.98
N GLY A 431 -1.84 -15.17 19.10
CA GLY A 431 -2.27 -15.99 17.96
C GLY A 431 -2.72 -15.13 16.78
N ALA A 432 -2.43 -15.60 15.56
CA ALA A 432 -2.64 -14.88 14.29
C ALA A 432 -4.02 -14.20 14.18
N HIS A 433 -5.06 -14.84 14.72
CA HIS A 433 -6.42 -14.33 14.78
C HIS A 433 -6.59 -12.95 15.44
N LYS A 434 -5.73 -12.58 16.40
CA LYS A 434 -5.81 -11.27 17.05
C LYS A 434 -5.28 -10.15 16.16
N VAL A 435 -4.18 -10.39 15.45
CA VAL A 435 -3.64 -9.44 14.47
C VAL A 435 -4.63 -9.29 13.30
N GLU A 436 -5.18 -10.40 12.83
CA GLU A 436 -6.24 -10.40 11.81
C GLU A 436 -7.46 -9.56 12.25
N ALA A 437 -7.93 -9.70 13.49
CA ALA A 437 -9.06 -8.94 14.02
C ALA A 437 -8.78 -7.42 14.10
N VAL A 438 -7.59 -7.03 14.59
CA VAL A 438 -7.17 -5.62 14.64
C VAL A 438 -7.14 -5.01 13.24
N MET A 439 -6.65 -5.77 12.26
CA MET A 439 -6.63 -5.34 10.86
C MET A 439 -8.03 -5.23 10.23
N MET A 440 -8.97 -6.11 10.57
CA MET A 440 -10.36 -5.94 10.13
C MET A 440 -10.95 -4.64 10.68
N LEU A 441 -10.72 -4.36 11.97
CA LEU A 441 -11.17 -3.12 12.60
C LEU A 441 -10.55 -1.88 11.92
N GLU A 442 -9.27 -1.96 11.53
CA GLU A 442 -8.57 -0.93 10.76
C GLU A 442 -9.26 -0.67 9.40
N LEU A 443 -9.58 -1.73 8.65
CA LEU A 443 -10.28 -1.64 7.37
C LEU A 443 -11.71 -1.08 7.52
N PHE A 444 -12.43 -1.41 8.59
CA PHE A 444 -13.73 -0.80 8.89
C PHE A 444 -13.60 0.70 9.22
N GLY A 445 -12.55 1.10 9.93
CA GLY A 445 -12.23 2.52 10.15
C GLY A 445 -11.99 3.26 8.84
N LEU A 446 -11.24 2.67 7.90
CA LEU A 446 -11.04 3.23 6.56
C LEU A 446 -12.34 3.37 5.77
N ILE A 447 -13.24 2.37 5.83
CA ILE A 447 -14.56 2.44 5.19
C ILE A 447 -15.39 3.59 5.79
N GLY A 448 -15.44 3.69 7.12
CA GLY A 448 -16.17 4.76 7.82
C GLY A 448 -15.65 6.15 7.46
N ALA A 449 -14.32 6.32 7.44
CA ALA A 449 -13.68 7.56 7.04
C ALA A 449 -14.00 7.91 5.57
N TYR A 450 -13.79 6.98 4.64
CA TYR A 450 -14.05 7.20 3.22
C TYR A 450 -15.51 7.58 2.96
N THR A 451 -16.44 6.83 3.53
CA THR A 451 -17.88 7.08 3.35
C THR A 451 -18.30 8.46 3.88
N ALA A 452 -17.81 8.86 5.04
CA ALA A 452 -18.10 10.17 5.63
C ALA A 452 -17.44 11.34 4.87
N GLY A 453 -16.20 11.17 4.42
CA GLY A 453 -15.44 12.23 3.75
C GLY A 453 -15.89 12.49 2.31
N VAL A 454 -16.27 11.44 1.57
CA VAL A 454 -16.64 11.53 0.14
C VAL A 454 -18.11 11.91 -0.07
N SER A 455 -18.99 11.60 0.89
CA SER A 455 -20.43 11.73 0.69
C SER A 455 -20.95 13.14 0.90
N LYS A 456 -21.62 13.68 -0.13
CA LYS A 456 -22.34 14.96 -0.06
C LYS A 456 -23.63 14.93 0.73
N ASN A 457 -24.32 13.79 0.80
CA ASN A 457 -25.55 13.60 1.56
C ASN A 457 -25.60 12.23 2.26
N VAL A 458 -26.45 12.09 3.29
CA VAL A 458 -26.64 10.81 4.02
C VAL A 458 -27.02 9.69 3.05
N ILE A 459 -27.86 10.00 2.06
CA ILE A 459 -28.26 9.07 1.00
C ILE A 459 -27.06 8.55 0.22
N THR A 460 -26.14 9.43 -0.21
CA THR A 460 -24.91 9.04 -0.91
C THR A 460 -24.02 8.15 -0.04
N SER A 461 -23.95 8.43 1.27
CA SER A 461 -23.22 7.60 2.23
C SER A 461 -23.83 6.20 2.35
N ILE A 462 -25.16 6.10 2.38
CA ILE A 462 -25.87 4.81 2.39
C ILE A 462 -25.57 4.04 1.09
N TYR A 463 -25.58 4.70 -0.06
CA TYR A 463 -25.23 4.05 -1.33
C TYR A 463 -23.81 3.48 -1.34
N VAL A 464 -22.83 4.23 -0.83
CA VAL A 464 -21.44 3.77 -0.76
C VAL A 464 -21.30 2.58 0.20
N LEU A 465 -21.95 2.62 1.37
CA LEU A 465 -21.97 1.49 2.31
C LEU A 465 -22.69 0.25 1.74
N ALA A 466 -23.85 0.44 1.10
CA ALA A 466 -24.59 -0.63 0.45
C ALA A 466 -23.79 -1.30 -0.66
N LEU A 467 -23.00 -0.52 -1.41
CA LEU A 467 -22.09 -1.04 -2.42
C LEU A 467 -21.04 -1.98 -1.82
N GLY A 468 -20.43 -1.60 -0.69
CA GLY A 468 -19.49 -2.45 0.04
C GLY A 468 -20.14 -3.75 0.53
N GLY A 469 -21.32 -3.66 1.13
CA GLY A 469 -22.08 -4.84 1.57
C GLY A 469 -22.43 -5.78 0.42
N ALA A 470 -22.87 -5.25 -0.73
CA ALA A 470 -23.17 -6.02 -1.92
C ALA A 470 -21.94 -6.76 -2.48
N VAL A 471 -20.76 -6.12 -2.47
CA VAL A 471 -19.50 -6.75 -2.90
C VAL A 471 -19.13 -7.91 -1.97
N ILE A 472 -19.17 -7.72 -0.66
CA ILE A 472 -18.86 -8.79 0.31
C ILE A 472 -19.82 -9.96 0.12
N PHE A 473 -21.12 -9.68 0.02
CA PHE A 473 -22.15 -10.70 -0.20
C PHE A 473 -21.91 -11.50 -1.49
N TYR A 474 -21.61 -10.81 -2.60
CA TYR A 474 -21.26 -11.45 -3.87
C TYR A 474 -20.09 -12.41 -3.74
N VAL A 475 -19.00 -11.99 -3.07
CA VAL A 475 -17.81 -12.85 -2.94
C VAL A 475 -18.09 -14.04 -2.03
N VAL A 476 -18.81 -13.86 -0.92
CA VAL A 476 -19.18 -14.96 -0.01
C VAL A 476 -20.01 -16.02 -0.73
N ILE A 477 -21.00 -15.60 -1.54
CA ILE A 477 -21.80 -16.54 -2.35
C ILE A 477 -20.89 -17.32 -3.33
N HIS A 478 -20.04 -16.63 -4.09
CA HIS A 478 -19.14 -17.29 -5.03
C HIS A 478 -18.17 -18.28 -4.35
N VAL A 479 -17.71 -17.96 -3.14
CA VAL A 479 -16.89 -18.85 -2.33
C VAL A 479 -17.67 -20.10 -1.92
N ILE A 480 -18.88 -19.93 -1.37
CA ILE A 480 -19.72 -21.05 -0.89
C ILE A 480 -20.04 -22.01 -2.04
N PHE A 481 -20.53 -21.50 -3.17
CA PHE A 481 -20.86 -22.34 -4.33
C PHE A 481 -19.66 -23.13 -4.84
N PHE A 482 -18.48 -22.50 -4.90
CA PHE A 482 -17.27 -23.19 -5.34
C PHE A 482 -16.78 -24.25 -4.32
N THR A 483 -16.90 -23.98 -3.01
CA THR A 483 -16.51 -24.96 -1.99
C THR A 483 -17.39 -26.20 -1.99
N LEU A 484 -18.63 -26.09 -2.47
CA LEU A 484 -19.56 -27.23 -2.60
C LEU A 484 -19.26 -28.12 -3.82
N GLU A 485 -18.48 -27.65 -4.80
CA GLU A 485 -18.35 -28.31 -6.11
C GLU A 485 -17.08 -29.17 -6.29
N LYS A 486 -16.10 -29.13 -5.36
CA LYS A 486 -14.82 -29.86 -5.53
C LYS A 486 -14.32 -30.60 -4.29
N GLU A 487 -14.28 -31.93 -4.40
CA GLU A 487 -13.41 -32.81 -3.62
C GLU A 487 -12.02 -32.96 -4.25
N ALA A 488 -11.04 -33.25 -3.39
CA ALA A 488 -9.63 -32.91 -3.51
C ALA A 488 -8.80 -33.80 -4.45
N ILE A 489 -8.00 -33.19 -5.35
CA ILE A 489 -6.75 -33.77 -5.89
C ILE A 489 -5.73 -32.65 -6.16
N ASN A 490 -4.48 -32.84 -5.69
CA ASN A 490 -3.26 -31.99 -5.77
C ASN A 490 -3.14 -30.80 -4.78
N PHE A 491 -2.91 -31.13 -3.50
CA PHE A 491 -2.87 -30.16 -2.40
C PHE A 491 -1.54 -29.35 -2.28
N TYR A 492 -0.38 -29.94 -2.58
CA TYR A 492 0.92 -29.31 -2.24
C TYR A 492 1.45 -28.32 -3.29
N VAL A 493 1.44 -28.66 -4.58
CA VAL A 493 1.91 -27.74 -5.66
C VAL A 493 0.98 -26.53 -5.81
N GLU A 494 -0.33 -26.73 -5.60
CA GLU A 494 -1.33 -25.66 -5.67
C GLU A 494 -1.16 -24.64 -4.52
N GLN A 495 -0.65 -25.07 -3.36
CA GLN A 495 -0.53 -24.21 -2.18
C GLN A 495 0.54 -23.12 -2.35
N GLU A 496 1.66 -23.41 -3.03
CA GLU A 496 2.68 -22.40 -3.32
C GLU A 496 2.19 -21.36 -4.34
N GLU A 497 1.46 -21.80 -5.38
CA GLU A 497 0.86 -20.89 -6.35
C GLU A 497 -0.21 -19.99 -5.72
N VAL A 498 -1.06 -20.53 -4.86
CA VAL A 498 -2.10 -19.76 -4.14
C VAL A 498 -1.46 -18.70 -3.26
N GLU A 499 -0.35 -18.99 -2.58
CA GLU A 499 0.39 -17.99 -1.79
C GLU A 499 1.04 -16.90 -2.66
N LYS A 500 1.59 -17.26 -3.83
CA LYS A 500 2.11 -16.26 -4.79
C LYS A 500 0.99 -15.34 -5.29
N LYS A 501 -0.17 -15.91 -5.65
CA LYS A 501 -1.36 -15.16 -6.06
C LYS A 501 -1.88 -14.28 -4.92
N ARG A 502 -1.94 -14.80 -3.69
CA ARG A 502 -2.36 -14.04 -2.49
C ARG A 502 -1.52 -12.78 -2.34
N LYS A 503 -0.20 -12.88 -2.39
CA LYS A 503 0.72 -11.73 -2.29
C LYS A 503 0.47 -10.69 -3.37
N LEU A 504 0.28 -11.13 -4.62
CA LEU A 504 0.01 -10.23 -5.74
C LEU A 504 -1.34 -9.51 -5.57
N LEU A 505 -2.41 -10.25 -5.27
CA LEU A 505 -3.74 -9.69 -5.07
C LEU A 505 -3.76 -8.71 -3.89
N TYR A 506 -3.04 -9.03 -2.82
CA TYR A 506 -2.92 -8.17 -1.64
C TYR A 506 -2.22 -6.85 -1.99
N LEU A 507 -1.10 -6.90 -2.73
CA LEU A 507 -0.37 -5.72 -3.16
C LEU A 507 -1.22 -4.82 -4.06
N LEU A 508 -1.90 -5.42 -5.05
CA LEU A 508 -2.79 -4.71 -5.96
C LEU A 508 -3.97 -4.08 -5.23
N ALA A 509 -4.60 -4.81 -4.31
CA ALA A 509 -5.70 -4.29 -3.51
C ALA A 509 -5.25 -3.15 -2.58
N THR A 510 -4.08 -3.27 -1.94
CA THR A 510 -3.52 -2.20 -1.10
C THR A 510 -3.29 -0.92 -1.92
N LEU A 511 -2.68 -1.05 -3.10
CA LEU A 511 -2.44 0.09 -4.01
C LEU A 511 -3.75 0.67 -4.57
N SER A 512 -4.72 -0.17 -4.88
CA SER A 512 -6.01 0.30 -5.41
C SER A 512 -6.83 1.02 -4.33
N THR A 513 -6.83 0.50 -3.10
CA THR A 513 -7.39 1.15 -1.91
C THR A 513 -6.73 2.52 -1.68
N ALA A 514 -5.39 2.60 -1.75
CA ALA A 514 -4.63 3.83 -1.65
C ALA A 514 -5.14 4.94 -2.57
N MET A 515 -5.12 4.63 -3.87
CA MET A 515 -5.39 5.59 -4.93
C MET A 515 -6.85 6.00 -4.89
N SER A 516 -7.75 5.05 -4.64
CA SER A 516 -9.19 5.34 -4.55
C SER A 516 -9.53 6.17 -3.31
N TYR A 517 -8.90 5.88 -2.17
CA TYR A 517 -9.11 6.64 -0.93
C TYR A 517 -8.68 8.10 -1.10
N HIS A 518 -7.47 8.32 -1.61
CA HIS A 518 -6.95 9.66 -1.88
C HIS A 518 -7.79 10.39 -2.94
N ALA A 519 -8.08 9.75 -4.08
CA ALA A 519 -8.84 10.36 -5.17
C ALA A 519 -10.29 10.69 -4.76
N GLY A 520 -10.91 9.87 -3.91
CA GLY A 520 -12.26 10.12 -3.42
C GLY A 520 -12.31 11.34 -2.49
N LEU A 521 -11.35 11.47 -1.57
CA LEU A 521 -11.28 12.59 -0.63
C LEU A 521 -10.77 13.88 -1.27
N ASN A 522 -10.03 13.80 -2.37
CA ASN A 522 -9.46 14.93 -3.10
C ASN A 522 -9.87 14.85 -4.59
N PRO A 523 -11.09 15.31 -4.94
CA PRO A 523 -11.59 15.21 -6.29
C PRO A 523 -10.77 16.09 -7.27
N PRO A 524 -10.80 15.78 -8.58
CA PRO A 524 -10.13 16.57 -9.59
C PRO A 524 -10.56 18.04 -9.54
N GLY A 525 -9.59 18.95 -9.57
CA GLY A 525 -9.82 20.39 -9.43
C GLY A 525 -10.08 20.85 -8.00
N GLY A 526 -10.03 19.96 -7.00
CA GLY A 526 -10.16 20.30 -5.59
C GLY A 526 -11.56 20.77 -5.18
N TYR A 527 -11.59 21.46 -4.06
CA TYR A 527 -12.80 22.03 -3.47
C TYR A 527 -12.81 23.55 -3.61
N ARG A 528 -14.01 24.12 -3.69
CA ARG A 528 -14.19 25.56 -3.55
C ARG A 528 -13.98 25.99 -2.11
N VAL A 529 -13.22 27.06 -1.92
CA VAL A 529 -12.81 27.54 -0.60
C VAL A 529 -13.67 28.72 -0.11
N GLN A 530 -14.39 29.40 -1.01
CA GLN A 530 -15.23 30.54 -0.70
C GLN A 530 -16.68 30.29 -1.14
N ASP A 531 -17.62 30.85 -0.38
CA ASP A 531 -19.04 30.93 -0.74
C ASP A 531 -19.22 32.08 -1.76
N ASP A 532 -20.05 31.88 -2.77
CA ASP A 532 -20.38 32.92 -3.75
C ASP A 532 -21.91 33.05 -3.84
N ASP A 533 -22.43 34.08 -3.18
CA ASP A 533 -23.86 34.34 -3.02
C ASP A 533 -24.55 34.73 -4.35
N GLU A 534 -23.81 35.28 -5.32
CA GLU A 534 -24.37 35.68 -6.62
C GLU A 534 -24.60 34.49 -7.54
N SER A 535 -23.74 33.47 -7.45
CA SER A 535 -23.79 32.27 -8.30
C SER A 535 -24.40 31.05 -7.61
N GLY A 536 -24.68 31.15 -6.30
CA GLY A 536 -25.25 30.07 -5.50
C GLY A 536 -24.28 28.92 -5.20
N TYR A 537 -22.98 29.17 -5.29
CA TYR A 537 -21.95 28.15 -5.03
C TYR A 537 -21.60 28.08 -3.54
N GLN A 538 -21.66 26.87 -2.99
CA GLN A 538 -21.33 26.58 -1.59
C GLN A 538 -19.90 26.05 -1.45
N ALA A 539 -19.15 26.60 -0.50
CA ALA A 539 -17.80 26.17 -0.12
C ALA A 539 -17.79 24.69 0.30
N GLY A 540 -16.66 24.02 0.06
CA GLY A 540 -16.51 22.57 0.26
C GLY A 540 -17.20 21.74 -0.82
N SER A 541 -17.81 22.37 -1.83
CA SER A 541 -18.24 21.67 -3.04
C SER A 541 -17.06 21.44 -4.00
N PRO A 542 -16.97 20.25 -4.62
CA PRO A 542 -15.98 19.98 -5.66
C PRO A 542 -16.12 20.97 -6.82
N VAL A 543 -15.01 21.55 -7.29
CA VAL A 543 -15.01 22.60 -8.33
C VAL A 543 -15.64 22.11 -9.63
N VAL A 544 -15.44 20.84 -9.99
CA VAL A 544 -15.94 20.24 -11.24
C VAL A 544 -17.46 20.00 -11.22
N LEU A 545 -18.09 19.94 -10.04
CA LEU A 545 -19.48 19.49 -9.89
C LEU A 545 -20.51 20.37 -10.63
N PRO A 546 -20.51 21.70 -10.51
CA PRO A 546 -21.59 22.52 -11.08
C PRO A 546 -21.61 22.47 -12.61
N ASN A 547 -20.43 22.47 -13.24
CA ASN A 547 -20.30 22.51 -14.69
C ASN A 547 -20.36 21.10 -15.31
N PHE A 548 -19.96 20.06 -14.59
CA PHE A 548 -19.88 18.69 -15.10
C PHE A 548 -20.44 17.64 -14.13
N PRO A 549 -21.74 17.71 -13.77
CA PRO A 549 -22.32 16.86 -12.73
C PRO A 549 -22.28 15.36 -13.08
N ARG A 550 -22.52 15.00 -14.35
CA ARG A 550 -22.45 13.58 -14.79
C ARG A 550 -21.04 13.03 -14.70
N ARG A 551 -20.04 13.84 -15.04
CA ARG A 551 -18.62 13.48 -14.97
C ARG A 551 -18.18 13.28 -13.53
N TYR A 552 -18.53 14.23 -12.66
CA TYR A 552 -18.25 14.12 -11.23
C TYR A 552 -18.91 12.88 -10.62
N SER A 553 -20.20 12.64 -10.89
CA SER A 553 -20.90 11.46 -10.40
C SER A 553 -20.28 10.14 -10.89
N ALA A 554 -19.87 10.07 -12.15
CA ALA A 554 -19.16 8.90 -12.69
C ALA A 554 -17.79 8.70 -12.02
N PHE A 555 -17.01 9.77 -11.85
CA PHE A 555 -15.73 9.74 -11.13
C PHE A 555 -15.91 9.22 -9.70
N LEU A 556 -16.89 9.76 -8.98
CA LEU A 556 -17.18 9.40 -7.60
C LEU A 556 -17.62 7.95 -7.46
N PHE A 557 -18.50 7.51 -8.35
CA PHE A 557 -18.99 6.13 -8.39
C PHE A 557 -17.84 5.17 -8.67
N CYS A 558 -17.01 5.44 -9.69
CA CYS A 558 -15.86 4.59 -10.01
C CYS A 558 -14.85 4.55 -8.86
N SER A 559 -14.48 5.68 -8.28
CA SER A 559 -13.53 5.73 -7.14
C SER A 559 -14.07 4.94 -5.94
N SER A 560 -15.36 5.11 -5.62
CA SER A 560 -16.00 4.42 -4.49
C SER A 560 -16.17 2.93 -4.72
N LEU A 561 -16.54 2.52 -5.93
CA LEU A 561 -16.63 1.11 -6.30
C LEU A 561 -15.25 0.44 -6.27
N SER A 562 -14.23 1.09 -6.80
CA SER A 562 -12.86 0.57 -6.76
C SER A 562 -12.35 0.45 -5.32
N PHE A 563 -12.57 1.46 -4.48
CA PHE A 563 -12.25 1.42 -3.06
C PHE A 563 -12.93 0.23 -2.36
N MET A 564 -14.24 0.06 -2.55
CA MET A 564 -15.02 -1.00 -1.92
C MET A 564 -14.61 -2.41 -2.39
N LEU A 565 -14.36 -2.59 -3.69
CA LEU A 565 -13.85 -3.85 -4.25
C LEU A 565 -12.46 -4.19 -3.67
N SER A 566 -11.61 -3.19 -3.54
CA SER A 566 -10.23 -3.36 -3.04
C SER A 566 -10.21 -3.69 -1.54
N VAL A 567 -10.95 -2.94 -0.71
CA VAL A 567 -11.05 -3.21 0.74
C VAL A 567 -11.72 -4.55 1.01
N SER A 568 -12.79 -4.89 0.29
CA SER A 568 -13.45 -6.20 0.43
C SER A 568 -12.49 -7.35 0.08
N THR A 569 -11.67 -7.16 -0.96
CA THR A 569 -10.60 -8.10 -1.32
C THR A 569 -9.58 -8.24 -0.19
N MET A 570 -9.18 -7.13 0.46
CA MET A 570 -8.25 -7.16 1.60
C MET A 570 -8.84 -7.90 2.81
N ILE A 571 -10.09 -7.62 3.18
CA ILE A 571 -10.82 -8.33 4.26
C ILE A 571 -10.76 -9.86 4.03
N LEU A 572 -11.03 -10.31 2.81
CA LEU A 572 -11.03 -11.73 2.49
C LEU A 572 -9.62 -12.35 2.43
N LEU A 573 -8.61 -11.57 2.02
CA LEU A 573 -7.21 -12.00 1.95
C LEU A 573 -6.52 -12.08 3.33
N VAL A 574 -7.01 -11.35 4.32
CA VAL A 574 -6.51 -11.38 5.71
C VAL A 574 -6.81 -12.73 6.35
N SER A 575 -8.03 -13.27 6.19
CA SER A 575 -8.44 -14.53 6.81
C SER A 575 -7.92 -15.77 6.06
N PRO A 576 -7.17 -16.68 6.73
CA PRO A 576 -6.65 -17.89 6.10
C PRO A 576 -7.71 -18.88 5.67
N VAL A 577 -8.88 -18.82 6.30
CA VAL A 577 -10.04 -19.66 5.99
C VAL A 577 -10.71 -19.19 4.71
N LEU A 578 -10.75 -17.88 4.47
CA LEU A 578 -11.51 -17.29 3.36
C LEU A 578 -10.70 -17.16 2.07
N TYR A 579 -9.41 -16.81 2.15
CA TYR A 579 -8.65 -16.53 0.93
C TYR A 579 -8.41 -17.79 0.08
N ARG A 580 -8.20 -18.97 0.70
CA ARG A 580 -7.86 -20.18 -0.06
C ARG A 580 -9.02 -20.60 -0.98
N PRO A 581 -10.26 -20.74 -0.49
CA PRO A 581 -11.42 -20.94 -1.36
C PRO A 581 -11.61 -19.82 -2.38
N ALA A 582 -11.45 -18.55 -1.96
CA ALA A 582 -11.76 -17.39 -2.80
C ALA A 582 -10.74 -17.15 -3.93
N ILE A 583 -9.48 -17.56 -3.76
CA ILE A 583 -8.48 -17.57 -4.83
C ILE A 583 -8.76 -18.72 -5.79
N ARG A 584 -9.12 -19.92 -5.28
CA ARG A 584 -9.44 -21.09 -6.10
C ARG A 584 -10.68 -20.88 -6.96
N SER A 585 -11.68 -20.16 -6.44
CA SER A 585 -12.89 -19.80 -7.19
C SER A 585 -12.71 -18.66 -8.19
N TYR A 586 -11.49 -18.10 -8.30
CA TYR A 586 -11.17 -16.89 -9.08
C TYR A 586 -11.92 -15.61 -8.66
N ALA A 587 -12.73 -15.65 -7.59
CA ALA A 587 -13.55 -14.51 -7.16
C ALA A 587 -12.70 -13.30 -6.79
N LEU A 588 -11.61 -13.49 -6.03
CA LEU A 588 -10.71 -12.38 -5.66
C LEU A 588 -9.93 -11.84 -6.86
N THR A 589 -9.57 -12.70 -7.80
CA THR A 589 -8.90 -12.28 -9.04
C THR A 589 -9.83 -11.41 -9.89
N LEU A 590 -11.09 -11.82 -10.05
CA LEU A 590 -12.11 -11.05 -10.75
C LEU A 590 -12.38 -9.72 -10.03
N CYS A 591 -12.56 -9.74 -8.71
CA CYS A 591 -12.78 -8.54 -7.90
C CYS A 591 -11.63 -7.54 -8.06
N THR A 592 -10.38 -8.00 -8.01
CA THR A 592 -9.18 -7.16 -8.19
C THR A 592 -9.08 -6.63 -9.62
N ALA A 593 -9.37 -7.44 -10.63
CA ALA A 593 -9.35 -7.03 -12.03
C ALA A 593 -10.42 -5.98 -12.35
N VAL A 594 -11.64 -6.19 -11.86
CA VAL A 594 -12.74 -5.21 -11.97
C VAL A 594 -12.38 -3.95 -11.20
N GLY A 595 -11.92 -4.06 -9.95
CA GLY A 595 -11.51 -2.93 -9.12
C GLY A 595 -10.41 -2.08 -9.77
N SER A 596 -9.41 -2.72 -10.35
CA SER A 596 -8.33 -2.03 -11.08
C SER A 596 -8.81 -1.37 -12.37
N SER A 597 -9.74 -2.02 -13.09
CA SER A 597 -10.33 -1.45 -14.32
C SER A 597 -11.21 -0.24 -14.01
N VAL A 598 -11.98 -0.32 -12.92
CA VAL A 598 -12.82 0.78 -12.43
C VAL A 598 -11.95 1.92 -11.89
N LEU A 599 -10.82 1.64 -11.24
CA LEU A 599 -9.84 2.67 -10.84
C LEU A 599 -9.28 3.42 -12.04
N MET A 600 -8.91 2.70 -13.11
CA MET A 600 -8.51 3.31 -14.36
C MET A 600 -9.64 4.17 -14.95
N GLY A 601 -10.88 3.69 -14.90
CA GLY A 601 -12.06 4.48 -15.27
C GLY A 601 -12.17 5.79 -14.49
N ALA A 602 -11.98 5.74 -13.16
CA ALA A 602 -11.95 6.94 -12.32
C ALA A 602 -10.82 7.89 -12.73
N TYR A 603 -9.60 7.39 -12.96
CA TYR A 603 -8.48 8.22 -13.42
C TYR A 603 -8.80 8.94 -14.73
N VAL A 604 -9.36 8.24 -15.71
CA VAL A 604 -9.60 8.85 -17.03
C VAL A 604 -10.76 9.84 -16.98
N VAL A 605 -11.86 9.52 -16.28
CA VAL A 605 -12.98 10.46 -16.06
C VAL A 605 -12.50 11.68 -15.26
N GLY A 606 -11.60 11.49 -14.30
CA GLY A 606 -11.05 12.56 -13.47
C GLY A 606 -10.07 13.47 -14.20
N SER A 607 -9.19 12.92 -15.05
CA SER A 607 -8.10 13.66 -15.71
C SER A 607 -8.49 14.32 -17.03
N THR A 608 -9.36 13.70 -17.83
CA THR A 608 -9.61 14.18 -19.21
C THR A 608 -10.84 15.09 -19.30
N GLN A 609 -10.68 16.27 -19.90
CA GLN A 609 -11.81 17.14 -20.25
C GLN A 609 -12.56 16.66 -21.50
N TYR A 610 -11.92 15.81 -22.33
CA TYR A 610 -12.45 15.35 -23.61
C TYR A 610 -12.61 13.83 -23.65
N VAL A 611 -13.84 13.36 -23.88
CA VAL A 611 -14.20 11.93 -24.00
C VAL A 611 -13.42 11.20 -25.11
N LYS A 612 -12.89 11.93 -26.11
CA LYS A 612 -12.06 11.35 -27.19
C LYS A 612 -10.74 10.78 -26.67
N THR A 613 -10.10 11.45 -25.72
CA THR A 613 -8.84 10.99 -25.10
C THR A 613 -9.08 9.72 -24.28
N TYR A 614 -10.25 9.61 -23.65
CA TYR A 614 -10.70 8.39 -22.96
C TYR A 614 -10.77 7.19 -23.90
N VAL A 615 -11.42 7.34 -25.06
CA VAL A 615 -11.54 6.26 -26.06
C VAL A 615 -10.17 5.84 -26.58
N MET A 616 -9.27 6.80 -26.81
CA MET A 616 -7.90 6.54 -27.30
C MET A 616 -7.07 5.71 -26.31
N ILE A 617 -7.10 6.06 -25.01
CA ILE A 617 -6.35 5.33 -23.97
C ILE A 617 -6.87 3.90 -23.82
N VAL A 618 -8.20 3.74 -23.75
CA VAL A 618 -8.83 2.43 -23.63
C VAL A 618 -8.57 1.57 -24.86
N ALA A 619 -8.72 2.15 -26.07
CA ALA A 619 -8.41 1.46 -27.32
C ALA A 619 -6.94 1.05 -27.39
N GLY A 620 -6.01 1.91 -26.98
CA GLY A 620 -4.58 1.59 -26.89
C GLY A 620 -4.30 0.41 -25.98
N LEU A 621 -4.87 0.40 -24.76
CA LEU A 621 -4.73 -0.73 -23.83
C LEU A 621 -5.31 -2.03 -24.41
N LEU A 622 -6.49 -1.96 -25.02
CA LEU A 622 -7.15 -3.12 -25.66
C LEU A 622 -6.32 -3.68 -26.82
N VAL A 623 -5.74 -2.80 -27.66
CA VAL A 623 -4.84 -3.18 -28.75
C VAL A 623 -3.58 -3.85 -28.19
N THR A 624 -2.94 -3.29 -27.16
CA THR A 624 -1.74 -3.93 -26.57
C THR A 624 -2.04 -5.31 -25.97
N PHE A 625 -3.21 -5.47 -25.35
CA PHE A 625 -3.66 -6.76 -24.85
C PHE A 625 -3.91 -7.77 -25.97
N LEU A 626 -4.61 -7.36 -27.04
CA LEU A 626 -4.88 -8.20 -28.20
C LEU A 626 -3.59 -8.59 -28.94
N VAL A 627 -2.64 -7.66 -29.13
CA VAL A 627 -1.32 -7.93 -29.72
C VAL A 627 -0.52 -8.91 -28.86
N ARG A 628 -0.60 -8.79 -27.53
CA ARG A 628 0.07 -9.73 -26.62
C ARG A 628 -0.57 -11.11 -26.66
N ASP A 629 -1.90 -11.21 -26.61
CA ASP A 629 -2.62 -12.50 -26.68
C ASP A 629 -2.36 -13.20 -28.02
N THR A 630 -2.43 -12.46 -29.14
CA THR A 630 -2.12 -13.00 -30.47
C THR A 630 -0.67 -13.45 -30.58
N LYS A 631 0.31 -12.66 -30.10
CA LYS A 631 1.72 -13.08 -30.02
C LYS A 631 1.90 -14.34 -29.18
N GLN A 632 1.19 -14.44 -28.06
CA GLN A 632 1.31 -15.56 -27.15
C GLN A 632 0.66 -16.83 -27.71
N ARG A 633 -0.48 -16.72 -28.41
CA ARG A 633 -1.10 -17.82 -29.18
C ARG A 633 -0.22 -18.25 -30.36
N LEU A 634 0.30 -17.31 -31.13
CA LEU A 634 1.22 -17.58 -32.25
C LEU A 634 2.49 -18.29 -31.76
N SER A 635 3.06 -17.84 -30.64
CA SER A 635 4.23 -18.50 -30.03
C SER A 635 3.95 -19.89 -29.48
N ARG A 636 2.69 -20.24 -29.20
CA ARG A 636 2.30 -21.61 -28.83
C ARG A 636 2.11 -22.47 -30.07
N LEU A 637 1.49 -21.93 -31.13
CA LEU A 637 1.32 -22.64 -32.40
C LEU A 637 2.68 -23.00 -33.02
N MET A 638 3.60 -22.04 -33.10
CA MET A 638 4.97 -22.26 -33.59
C MET A 638 5.75 -23.30 -32.75
N ARG A 639 5.41 -23.46 -31.46
CA ARG A 639 6.06 -24.42 -30.56
C ARG A 639 5.44 -25.82 -30.63
N VAL A 640 4.21 -25.92 -31.13
CA VAL A 640 3.53 -27.19 -31.42
C VAL A 640 4.05 -27.75 -32.74
N GLU A 641 4.20 -26.91 -33.78
CA GLU A 641 4.85 -27.31 -35.04
C GLU A 641 6.32 -27.73 -34.84
N ALA A 642 7.08 -27.02 -34.00
CA ALA A 642 8.47 -27.40 -33.71
C ALA A 642 8.64 -28.70 -32.90
N HIS A 643 7.57 -29.23 -32.29
CA HIS A 643 7.58 -30.50 -31.56
C HIS A 643 7.03 -31.67 -32.40
N GLU A 644 6.60 -31.42 -33.64
CA GLU A 644 6.05 -32.42 -34.55
C GLU A 644 7.14 -33.13 -35.38
N GLU A 645 8.42 -32.73 -35.25
CA GLU A 645 9.55 -33.31 -35.99
C GLU A 645 10.34 -34.41 -35.26
N ASP A 646 10.09 -34.69 -33.97
CA ASP A 646 10.77 -35.78 -33.23
C ASP A 646 9.79 -36.88 -32.81
N PRO A 647 9.78 -38.06 -33.48
CA PRO A 647 8.89 -39.15 -33.12
C PRO A 647 9.45 -39.95 -31.93
N ILE A 648 9.02 -39.63 -30.72
CA ILE A 648 9.14 -40.54 -29.57
C ILE A 648 7.84 -41.33 -29.43
N MET A 649 7.93 -42.63 -29.69
CA MET A 649 6.85 -43.61 -29.53
C MET A 649 6.32 -43.62 -28.10
N ILE A 650 5.19 -42.95 -27.87
CA ILE A 650 4.37 -43.11 -26.65
C ILE A 650 3.14 -43.93 -27.05
N ASN A 651 2.86 -44.98 -26.28
CA ASN A 651 1.76 -45.91 -26.48
C ASN A 651 0.43 -45.18 -26.77
N ALA A 652 -0.22 -45.54 -27.88
CA ALA A 652 -1.43 -44.91 -28.41
C ALA A 652 -2.60 -44.85 -27.40
N GLN A 653 -2.61 -45.74 -26.41
CA GLN A 653 -3.65 -45.83 -25.39
C GLN A 653 -3.56 -44.74 -24.30
N GLU A 654 -2.36 -44.25 -23.96
CA GLU A 654 -2.18 -43.17 -22.98
C GLU A 654 -2.42 -41.79 -23.62
N GLY A 655 -1.99 -41.61 -24.87
CA GLY A 655 -2.20 -40.37 -25.62
C GLY A 655 -3.68 -40.04 -25.82
N GLU A 656 -4.52 -41.04 -26.11
CA GLU A 656 -5.95 -40.84 -26.32
C GLU A 656 -6.70 -40.49 -25.02
N LEU A 657 -6.24 -41.02 -23.89
CA LEU A 657 -6.79 -40.74 -22.55
C LEU A 657 -6.43 -39.33 -22.07
N VAL A 658 -5.19 -38.89 -22.32
CA VAL A 658 -4.74 -37.53 -22.05
C VAL A 658 -5.45 -36.52 -22.95
N PHE A 659 -5.62 -36.83 -24.25
CA PHE A 659 -6.36 -35.99 -25.18
C PHE A 659 -7.85 -35.89 -24.83
N LYS A 660 -8.50 -37.00 -24.46
CA LYS A 660 -9.88 -36.99 -23.95
C LYS A 660 -10.01 -36.18 -22.66
N ARG A 661 -9.06 -36.26 -21.72
CA ARG A 661 -9.03 -35.43 -20.49
C ARG A 661 -8.82 -33.95 -20.81
N ALA A 662 -7.92 -33.61 -21.73
CA ALA A 662 -7.67 -32.23 -22.16
C ALA A 662 -8.91 -31.62 -22.85
N LYS A 663 -9.57 -32.39 -23.73
CA LYS A 663 -10.80 -31.97 -24.41
C LYS A 663 -11.96 -31.78 -23.44
N LYS A 664 -12.08 -32.63 -22.41
CA LYS A 664 -13.09 -32.50 -21.34
C LYS A 664 -12.85 -31.26 -20.47
N LYS A 665 -11.59 -30.94 -20.17
CA LYS A 665 -11.18 -29.73 -19.42
C LYS A 665 -11.44 -28.44 -20.22
N GLN A 666 -11.15 -28.46 -21.52
CA GLN A 666 -11.40 -27.33 -22.43
C GLN A 666 -12.89 -27.08 -22.67
N HIS A 667 -13.71 -28.15 -22.72
CA HIS A 667 -15.18 -28.03 -22.85
C HIS A 667 -15.84 -27.47 -21.57
N ALA A 668 -15.27 -27.74 -20.40
CA ALA A 668 -15.71 -27.17 -19.13
C ALA A 668 -15.38 -25.67 -19.02
N GLU A 669 -14.18 -25.24 -19.43
CA GLU A 669 -13.79 -23.82 -19.47
C GLU A 669 -14.64 -23.00 -20.47
N HIS A 670 -14.99 -23.58 -21.63
CA HIS A 670 -15.86 -22.92 -22.60
C HIS A 670 -17.30 -22.73 -22.09
N LYS A 671 -17.84 -23.67 -21.29
CA LYS A 671 -19.17 -23.50 -20.67
C LYS A 671 -19.21 -22.35 -19.67
N HIS A 672 -18.15 -22.14 -18.88
CA HIS A 672 -18.07 -21.01 -17.95
C HIS A 672 -17.93 -19.65 -18.66
N LEU A 673 -17.16 -19.58 -19.74
CA LEU A 673 -17.05 -18.37 -20.57
C LEU A 673 -18.36 -18.05 -21.31
N MET A 674 -19.13 -19.06 -21.73
CA MET A 674 -20.41 -18.87 -22.40
C MET A 674 -21.51 -18.39 -21.42
N LEU A 675 -21.48 -18.84 -20.16
CA LEU A 675 -22.34 -18.33 -19.08
C LEU A 675 -22.01 -16.87 -18.70
N LEU A 676 -20.72 -16.49 -18.73
CA LEU A 676 -20.31 -15.08 -18.57
C LEU A 676 -20.78 -14.18 -19.72
N GLY A 677 -20.81 -14.71 -20.95
CA GLY A 677 -21.29 -13.96 -22.12
C GLY A 677 -22.80 -13.71 -22.15
N ILE A 678 -23.60 -14.58 -21.52
CA ILE A 678 -25.07 -14.45 -21.50
C ILE A 678 -25.53 -13.44 -20.43
N LEU A 679 -24.76 -13.20 -19.38
CA LEU A 679 -25.10 -12.19 -18.35
C LEU A 679 -24.81 -10.74 -18.75
N VAL A 680 -24.14 -10.49 -19.88
CA VAL A 680 -23.65 -9.15 -20.29
C VAL A 680 -24.47 -8.53 -21.43
N VAL A 681 -25.52 -9.19 -21.93
CA VAL A 681 -26.37 -8.62 -22.99
C VAL A 681 -27.65 -7.99 -22.40
N PRO A 682 -27.84 -6.66 -22.47
CA PRO A 682 -29.12 -6.05 -22.13
C PRO A 682 -30.18 -6.44 -23.17
N GLY A 683 -31.36 -6.81 -22.68
CA GLY A 683 -32.44 -7.40 -23.48
C GLY A 683 -32.88 -6.57 -24.69
N ARG A 684 -33.21 -7.27 -25.78
CA ARG A 684 -34.06 -6.76 -26.87
C ARG A 684 -35.34 -7.61 -26.99
N PRO A 685 -36.48 -7.00 -27.40
CA PRO A 685 -37.82 -7.53 -27.17
C PRO A 685 -38.20 -8.74 -28.04
N ARG A 686 -39.09 -9.56 -27.47
CA ARG A 686 -39.70 -10.76 -28.05
C ARG A 686 -40.67 -10.42 -29.18
N SER A 687 -40.19 -10.28 -30.43
CA SER A 687 -41.10 -10.24 -31.59
C SER A 687 -40.60 -10.95 -32.86
N ALA A 688 -39.37 -11.49 -32.88
CA ALA A 688 -38.78 -12.07 -34.09
C ALA A 688 -38.63 -13.62 -34.10
N ARG A 689 -39.34 -14.36 -33.23
CA ARG A 689 -39.24 -15.85 -33.16
C ARG A 689 -40.33 -16.63 -33.91
N ARG A 690 -41.28 -15.97 -34.58
CA ARG A 690 -42.37 -16.68 -35.29
C ARG A 690 -42.10 -16.98 -36.79
N SER A 691 -41.07 -16.43 -37.43
CA SER A 691 -40.89 -16.60 -38.90
C SER A 691 -39.91 -17.70 -39.35
N LEU A 692 -39.26 -18.43 -38.42
CA LEU A 692 -38.26 -19.47 -38.77
C LEU A 692 -38.74 -20.91 -38.58
N ALA A 693 -39.90 -21.13 -37.94
CA ALA A 693 -40.48 -22.45 -37.74
C ALA A 693 -41.34 -22.93 -38.93
N GLU A 694 -41.81 -22.03 -39.80
CA GLU A 694 -42.67 -22.38 -40.96
C GLU A 694 -41.90 -22.69 -42.25
N ARG A 695 -40.61 -22.32 -42.36
CA ARG A 695 -39.79 -22.60 -43.55
C ARG A 695 -39.14 -24.00 -43.58
N ARG A 696 -39.20 -24.79 -42.50
CA ARG A 696 -38.60 -26.15 -42.45
C ARG A 696 -39.57 -27.31 -42.74
N ARG A 697 -40.86 -27.04 -42.99
CA ARG A 697 -41.86 -28.08 -43.36
C ARG A 697 -42.06 -28.30 -44.87
N ARG A 698 -41.35 -27.59 -45.76
CA ARG A 698 -41.56 -27.71 -47.23
C ARG A 698 -40.31 -28.04 -48.06
N ALA A 699 -39.39 -28.85 -47.54
CA ALA A 699 -38.27 -29.34 -48.35
C ALA A 699 -37.80 -30.74 -47.91
N ARG A 700 -38.52 -31.78 -48.33
CA ARG A 700 -37.96 -33.10 -48.62
C ARG A 700 -38.50 -33.56 -49.96
N PRO A 701 -37.63 -33.97 -50.88
CA PRO A 701 -37.95 -35.04 -51.82
C PRO A 701 -37.12 -36.29 -51.46
N ARG A 702 -37.77 -37.43 -51.27
CA ARG A 702 -37.18 -38.77 -51.37
C ARG A 702 -37.82 -39.43 -52.57
N TRP A 703 -37.01 -39.76 -53.58
CA TRP A 703 -37.33 -40.79 -54.56
C TRP A 703 -36.82 -42.14 -54.04
N ALA A 704 -37.53 -43.18 -54.47
CA ALA A 704 -37.55 -44.54 -53.98
C ALA A 704 -36.66 -45.51 -54.79
N GLY A 705 -36.56 -46.75 -54.30
CA GLY A 705 -36.13 -47.96 -55.02
C GLY A 705 -35.25 -48.84 -54.12
N HIS A 706 -35.76 -49.92 -53.51
CA HIS A 706 -35.87 -51.32 -54.05
C HIS A 706 -34.47 -51.90 -54.40
N GLU A 707 -34.02 -53.08 -54.01
CA GLU A 707 -34.61 -54.39 -53.61
C GLU A 707 -33.55 -55.17 -52.81
N GLY A 708 -33.90 -56.00 -51.81
CA GLY A 708 -34.19 -57.44 -51.94
C GLY A 708 -32.91 -58.24 -51.57
N GLN A 709 -32.87 -59.17 -50.62
CA GLN A 709 -33.83 -60.14 -50.10
C GLN A 709 -33.56 -60.40 -48.61
#